data_AF-A0A1Q7ZG71-F1
#
_entry.id   AF-A0A1Q7ZG71-F1
#
_cell.length_a   1.000
_cell.length_b   1.000
_cell.length_c   1.000
_cell.angle_alpha   90.00
_cell.angle_beta   90.00
_cell.angle_gamma   90.00
#
_symmetry.space_group_name_H-M   'P 1'
#
loop_
_entity.id
_entity.type
_entity.pdbx_description
1 polymer ?
#
loop_
_entity_poly.entity_id
_entity_poly.type
_entity_poly.pdbx_seq_one_letter_code
_entity_poly.pdbx_strand_id
1 'polypeptide(L)'
;MTSAVLPSARLSTRPVTTPRYPDRILAACLLGAALLAMATAPKERQQSSPPLRADAAYREALRDYAAGRFAAALGAIDRASRAGGWTVALHSLAGWCHLRSGALAAAETEFQAATDMDAAAVDPQVGLGYVRLRRGSPGEAEDRFRFARRRDPGNLDALKGLGLALRDEKKYADAARIFRDALRVKPGDAEVQALLDQALAAGGGGEETRPLPPATGTRIQVMARAHDGRFWARDAGGFRPLFVKGVNMGVALPGRFPAEFPQDESVYASLLRDAAGMGANAVRLYTLLPPAFYAALRKHNRAAAPPRLWLIQGVWTEPPEGDDYDGVPFVEGFRAEIRRVVDAVHGNLDPPARPGHASGAYRADVSAYLLAYLLGREWEPQSVQAYDGWFAKARRESFLGTYFSARLEDGATPFEQWLARTMDFTVDYETSGYRQQHPISFVNWPTLDPLRHPTESSPGEEAVSLRRRGEEELAGMVESYSECEDCASVDAAHIVPTAQAQGGSFATYHAYPYYPDFMNLDPGYGRDRDSLGPSNYIGYLRDLKAHHGAQPVLIGEVGVPSSRGVAHQQPQGWNHGGHTEKEQGTIDARLMGDIDEAGLAGGVLFALVDEWFKRNWLVFDFEVPAERKPMWLNVLDPEENYGVLAARPGENRWRVTIDGRMDDWNGVPSLLTRREGGPEHPFKDGYEAYLYIRLDVDRLDADGDGAPDWGKVAYVIGIDTYDARRGDHRLPISDRTASPAGLEFCVILDGQDTSRLLVDQPYDIGTHRHQRPYGSVENSDGRFMEIKVETNRRRFGRDGTVFAPLLWNRSPLRHGSMDPRDPDHSTLADWRVGVAANAIELRIGWGLLNVTDPSSRRVLHDDPGDLKKVGSVETEGFRFYVAAVKPAGPAGGATPIEVRLADRLPPGDLSRPSDLPMYTWSKWDRPSYHLEKKESWSILKKALAELPARGEAR
;
A
#
# COMPACT_ATOMS: atom_id res chain seq x y z
N MET A 1 -61.37 -14.65 2.43
CA MET A 1 -62.43 -15.33 1.66
C MET A 1 -61.89 -15.55 0.24
N THR A 2 -62.07 -16.78 -0.29
CA THR A 2 -62.24 -17.14 -1.72
C THR A 2 -61.21 -16.62 -2.75
N SER A 3 -60.37 -17.45 -3.40
CA SER A 3 -60.64 -18.67 -4.20
C SER A 3 -61.60 -18.40 -5.38
N ALA A 4 -61.44 -18.87 -6.62
CA ALA A 4 -60.53 -19.87 -7.23
C ALA A 4 -60.10 -19.37 -8.66
N VAL A 5 -59.54 -20.13 -9.63
CA VAL A 5 -59.26 -21.56 -9.83
C VAL A 5 -58.07 -21.76 -10.82
N LEU A 6 -57.61 -23.00 -11.04
CA LEU A 6 -56.57 -23.41 -12.01
C LEU A 6 -57.17 -23.94 -13.34
N PRO A 7 -56.36 -24.24 -14.36
CA PRO A 7 -56.05 -25.67 -14.56
C PRO A 7 -54.57 -25.98 -14.89
N SER A 8 -54.18 -27.20 -14.52
CA SER A 8 -52.84 -27.77 -14.71
C SER A 8 -52.65 -28.48 -16.05
N ALA A 9 -51.44 -28.41 -16.64
CA ALA A 9 -51.00 -29.38 -17.66
C ALA A 9 -49.51 -29.75 -17.51
N ARG A 10 -49.31 -31.04 -17.22
CA ARG A 10 -48.07 -31.84 -17.08
C ARG A 10 -46.88 -31.40 -17.95
N LEU A 11 -45.72 -31.20 -17.33
CA LEU A 11 -44.41 -31.25 -18.02
C LEU A 11 -43.88 -32.70 -18.03
N SER A 12 -43.51 -33.17 -19.21
CA SER A 12 -43.02 -34.53 -19.47
C SER A 12 -41.50 -34.60 -19.43
N THR A 13 -40.95 -35.62 -18.78
CA THR A 13 -39.50 -35.90 -18.75
C THR A 13 -39.04 -36.68 -19.98
N ARG A 14 -38.14 -36.13 -20.81
CA ARG A 14 -36.96 -36.80 -21.44
C ARG A 14 -36.19 -35.83 -22.37
N PRO A 15 -34.93 -36.14 -22.74
CA PRO A 15 -33.89 -35.12 -22.91
C PRO A 15 -33.76 -34.56 -24.33
N VAL A 16 -33.25 -33.33 -24.42
CA VAL A 16 -32.79 -32.74 -25.69
C VAL A 16 -31.29 -32.96 -25.85
N THR A 17 -30.95 -33.54 -27.00
CA THR A 17 -29.65 -33.94 -27.50
C THR A 17 -28.61 -32.81 -27.58
N THR A 18 -27.35 -33.14 -27.27
CA THR A 18 -26.18 -32.34 -27.67
C THR A 18 -26.01 -32.32 -29.21
N PRO A 19 -25.70 -31.17 -29.82
CA PRO A 19 -25.36 -31.12 -31.24
C PRO A 19 -23.95 -31.68 -31.47
N ARG A 20 -23.81 -32.60 -32.43
CA ARG A 20 -22.51 -32.98 -32.99
C ARG A 20 -22.07 -31.92 -33.99
N TYR A 21 -20.84 -31.43 -33.86
CA TYR A 21 -20.14 -30.70 -34.94
C TYR A 21 -18.97 -31.54 -35.49
N PRO A 22 -18.63 -31.39 -36.79
CA PRO A 22 -17.92 -32.42 -37.53
C PRO A 22 -16.38 -32.28 -37.52
N ASP A 23 -15.70 -33.43 -37.61
CA ASP A 23 -14.26 -33.50 -37.85
C ASP A 23 -13.88 -32.93 -39.23
N ARG A 24 -13.13 -31.82 -39.25
CA ARG A 24 -12.06 -31.46 -40.21
C ARG A 24 -11.47 -30.09 -39.85
N ILE A 25 -10.27 -29.79 -40.37
CA ILE A 25 -9.50 -28.53 -40.16
C ILE A 25 -8.68 -28.46 -38.84
N LEU A 26 -8.19 -29.61 -38.33
CA LEU A 26 -7.01 -29.63 -37.43
C LEU A 26 -5.81 -30.42 -38.01
N ALA A 27 -5.91 -30.88 -39.26
CA ALA A 27 -4.91 -31.73 -39.91
C ALA A 27 -3.81 -30.97 -40.69
N ALA A 28 -3.77 -29.63 -40.61
CA ALA A 28 -2.87 -28.80 -41.42
C ALA A 28 -1.71 -28.16 -40.64
N CYS A 29 -1.83 -27.94 -39.32
CA CYS A 29 -0.80 -27.22 -38.55
C CYS A 29 0.31 -28.13 -37.99
N LEU A 30 0.07 -29.43 -37.83
CA LEU A 30 1.04 -30.37 -37.23
C LEU A 30 2.12 -30.90 -38.19
N LEU A 31 2.14 -30.47 -39.45
CA LEU A 31 3.19 -30.83 -40.42
C LEU A 31 4.18 -29.68 -40.73
N GLY A 32 3.87 -28.44 -40.35
CA GLY A 32 4.69 -27.27 -40.69
C GLY A 32 5.91 -27.05 -39.78
N ALA A 33 5.75 -27.25 -38.47
CA ALA A 33 6.78 -26.92 -37.48
C ALA A 33 7.97 -27.91 -37.45
N ALA A 34 7.76 -29.16 -37.88
CA ALA A 34 8.78 -30.22 -37.79
C ALA A 34 9.85 -30.17 -38.92
N LEU A 35 9.64 -29.38 -39.98
CA LEU A 35 10.51 -29.38 -41.17
C LEU A 35 11.43 -28.16 -41.30
N LEU A 36 11.20 -27.09 -40.53
CA LEU A 36 12.06 -25.89 -40.60
C LEU A 36 13.21 -25.86 -39.58
N ALA A 37 13.17 -26.72 -38.55
CA ALA A 37 14.20 -26.78 -37.50
C ALA A 37 15.40 -27.70 -37.82
N MET A 38 15.43 -28.33 -38.99
CA MET A 38 16.49 -29.30 -39.40
C MET A 38 17.67 -28.66 -40.17
N ALA A 39 17.75 -27.33 -40.26
CA ALA A 39 18.73 -26.67 -41.12
C ALA A 39 19.35 -25.38 -40.53
N THR A 40 19.98 -25.46 -39.34
CA THR A 40 21.27 -24.78 -38.99
C THR A 40 21.65 -24.92 -37.50
N ALA A 41 22.18 -26.08 -37.09
CA ALA A 41 23.00 -26.19 -35.86
C ALA A 41 23.87 -27.47 -35.86
N PRO A 42 25.21 -27.37 -35.79
CA PRO A 42 26.07 -28.51 -35.52
C PRO A 42 26.28 -28.75 -34.01
N LYS A 43 26.19 -30.03 -33.61
CA LYS A 43 27.05 -30.79 -32.65
C LYS A 43 27.76 -30.03 -31.50
N GLU A 44 27.86 -30.52 -30.25
CA GLU A 44 27.54 -31.83 -29.67
C GLU A 44 27.62 -31.74 -28.13
N ARG A 45 26.68 -32.35 -27.40
CA ARG A 45 26.96 -33.06 -26.11
C ARG A 45 25.92 -34.17 -25.95
N GLN A 46 26.35 -35.30 -25.39
CA GLN A 46 25.68 -36.59 -25.56
C GLN A 46 24.37 -36.70 -24.78
N GLN A 47 23.27 -36.89 -25.50
CA GLN A 47 22.18 -37.76 -25.07
C GLN A 47 22.16 -38.99 -25.98
N SER A 48 21.93 -40.17 -25.41
CA SER A 48 21.86 -41.43 -26.14
C SER A 48 20.67 -41.44 -27.10
N SER A 49 20.92 -41.57 -28.41
CA SER A 49 19.85 -41.76 -29.39
C SER A 49 19.02 -42.99 -29.02
N PRO A 50 17.69 -42.87 -28.84
CA PRO A 50 16.85 -44.02 -28.54
C PRO A 50 16.85 -44.98 -29.74
N PRO A 51 16.66 -46.30 -29.52
CA PRO A 51 16.63 -47.27 -30.61
C PRO A 51 15.49 -46.95 -31.59
N LEU A 52 15.74 -47.14 -32.90
CA LEU A 52 14.84 -46.85 -34.04
C LEU A 52 13.37 -47.32 -33.88
N ARG A 53 13.08 -48.25 -32.96
CA ARG A 53 11.73 -48.72 -32.64
C ARG A 53 10.92 -47.77 -31.73
N ALA A 54 11.55 -47.06 -30.81
CA ALA A 54 10.85 -46.16 -29.88
C ALA A 54 10.25 -44.95 -30.61
N ASP A 55 11.01 -44.39 -31.55
CA ASP A 55 10.59 -43.29 -32.45
C ASP A 55 9.39 -43.68 -33.34
N ALA A 56 9.36 -44.92 -33.83
CA ALA A 56 8.22 -45.42 -34.61
C ALA A 56 6.93 -45.56 -33.78
N ALA A 57 7.03 -46.07 -32.54
CA ALA A 57 5.88 -46.22 -31.64
C ALA A 57 5.36 -44.87 -31.13
N TYR A 58 6.23 -43.90 -30.88
CA TYR A 58 5.81 -42.53 -30.53
C TYR A 58 5.07 -41.83 -31.68
N ARG A 59 5.54 -41.98 -32.94
CA ARG A 59 4.80 -41.50 -34.13
C ARG A 59 3.49 -42.25 -34.40
N GLU A 60 3.36 -43.48 -33.94
CA GLU A 60 2.08 -44.21 -33.93
C GLU A 60 1.12 -43.57 -32.91
N ALA A 61 1.58 -43.37 -31.66
CA ALA A 61 0.81 -42.73 -30.61
C ALA A 61 0.30 -41.33 -30.99
N LEU A 62 1.14 -40.49 -31.59
CA LEU A 62 0.73 -39.16 -32.08
C LEU A 62 -0.36 -39.24 -33.16
N ARG A 63 -0.28 -40.19 -34.09
CA ARG A 63 -1.29 -40.39 -35.13
C ARG A 63 -2.61 -40.91 -34.57
N ASP A 64 -2.55 -41.80 -33.57
CA ASP A 64 -3.75 -42.29 -32.89
C ASP A 64 -4.40 -41.22 -32.00
N TYR A 65 -3.61 -40.41 -31.29
CA TYR A 65 -4.09 -39.25 -30.54
C TYR A 65 -4.80 -38.23 -31.46
N ALA A 66 -4.15 -37.86 -32.58
CA ALA A 66 -4.72 -36.94 -33.57
C ALA A 66 -6.00 -37.50 -34.24
N ALA A 67 -6.14 -38.82 -34.30
CA ALA A 67 -7.34 -39.51 -34.79
C ALA A 67 -8.38 -39.84 -33.69
N GLY A 68 -8.21 -39.32 -32.46
CA GLY A 68 -9.12 -39.54 -31.33
C GLY A 68 -9.11 -40.95 -30.74
N ARG A 69 -8.18 -41.82 -31.16
CA ARG A 69 -8.06 -43.21 -30.70
C ARG A 69 -7.21 -43.32 -29.43
N PHE A 70 -7.60 -42.62 -28.37
CA PHE A 70 -6.79 -42.46 -27.15
C PHE A 70 -6.33 -43.78 -26.50
N ALA A 71 -7.15 -44.84 -26.53
CA ALA A 71 -6.76 -46.15 -26.02
C ALA A 71 -5.66 -46.83 -26.87
N ALA A 72 -5.69 -46.66 -28.19
CA ALA A 72 -4.64 -47.15 -29.08
C ALA A 72 -3.36 -46.33 -28.91
N ALA A 73 -3.48 -45.00 -28.76
CA ALA A 73 -2.38 -44.11 -28.47
C ALA A 73 -1.67 -44.48 -27.16
N LEU A 74 -2.41 -44.70 -26.06
CA LEU A 74 -1.86 -45.20 -24.79
C LEU A 74 -1.16 -46.56 -24.95
N GLY A 75 -1.74 -47.48 -25.72
CA GLY A 75 -1.09 -48.76 -26.04
C GLY A 75 0.19 -48.61 -26.88
N ALA A 76 0.31 -47.57 -27.71
CA ALA A 76 1.54 -47.24 -28.44
C ALA A 76 2.58 -46.52 -27.55
N ILE A 77 2.13 -45.69 -26.61
CA ILE A 77 2.98 -45.04 -25.59
C ILE A 77 3.63 -46.09 -24.68
N ASP A 78 2.87 -47.06 -24.17
CA ASP A 78 3.41 -48.18 -23.36
C ASP A 78 4.46 -49.01 -24.13
N ARG A 79 4.26 -49.23 -25.44
CA ARG A 79 5.29 -49.86 -26.28
C ARG A 79 6.52 -48.98 -26.48
N ALA A 80 6.34 -47.66 -26.62
CA ALA A 80 7.44 -46.71 -26.76
C ALA A 80 8.26 -46.60 -25.47
N SER A 81 7.62 -46.48 -24.31
CA SER A 81 8.29 -46.37 -23.01
C SER A 81 9.00 -47.65 -22.60
N ARG A 82 8.46 -48.84 -22.92
CA ARG A 82 9.19 -50.11 -22.77
C ARG A 82 10.41 -50.25 -23.69
N ALA A 83 10.42 -49.54 -24.83
CA ALA A 83 11.50 -49.63 -25.82
C ALA A 83 12.62 -48.59 -25.62
N GLY A 84 12.32 -47.45 -25.00
CA GLY A 84 13.25 -46.32 -24.87
C GLY A 84 13.22 -45.56 -23.54
N GLY A 85 12.46 -46.03 -22.55
CA GLY A 85 12.20 -45.31 -21.30
C GLY A 85 11.05 -44.30 -21.43
N TRP A 86 10.51 -43.88 -20.29
CA TRP A 86 9.59 -42.73 -20.26
C TRP A 86 10.33 -41.43 -20.54
N THR A 87 9.64 -40.48 -21.15
CA THR A 87 10.14 -39.13 -21.47
C THR A 87 9.05 -38.11 -21.19
N VAL A 88 9.43 -36.84 -21.02
CA VAL A 88 8.50 -35.70 -20.88
C VAL A 88 7.42 -35.73 -21.98
N ALA A 89 7.81 -36.03 -23.23
CA ALA A 89 6.91 -36.10 -24.37
C ALA A 89 5.94 -37.30 -24.32
N LEU A 90 6.39 -38.46 -23.84
CA LEU A 90 5.54 -39.64 -23.67
C LEU A 90 4.52 -39.45 -22.53
N HIS A 91 4.97 -38.93 -21.38
CA HIS A 91 4.10 -38.60 -20.26
C HIS A 91 3.09 -37.50 -20.63
N SER A 92 3.53 -36.42 -21.30
CA SER A 92 2.60 -35.36 -21.72
C SER A 92 1.55 -35.88 -22.71
N LEU A 93 1.94 -36.71 -23.69
CA LEU A 93 0.98 -37.32 -24.62
C LEU A 93 0.03 -38.30 -23.92
N ALA A 94 0.48 -39.03 -22.90
CA ALA A 94 -0.37 -39.89 -22.07
C ALA A 94 -1.37 -39.05 -21.25
N GLY A 95 -0.90 -37.97 -20.63
CA GLY A 95 -1.72 -36.98 -19.93
C GLY A 95 -2.81 -36.40 -20.82
N TRP A 96 -2.47 -36.00 -22.05
CA TRP A 96 -3.43 -35.55 -23.06
C TRP A 96 -4.45 -36.64 -23.44
N CYS A 97 -4.01 -37.89 -23.65
CA CYS A 97 -4.92 -39.01 -23.92
C CYS A 97 -5.92 -39.23 -22.78
N HIS A 98 -5.46 -39.20 -21.53
CA HIS A 98 -6.31 -39.35 -20.36
C HIS A 98 -7.26 -38.16 -20.16
N LEU A 99 -6.78 -36.92 -20.32
CA LEU A 99 -7.58 -35.70 -20.20
C LEU A 99 -8.72 -35.67 -21.23
N ARG A 100 -8.42 -36.03 -22.48
CA ARG A 100 -9.41 -36.12 -23.57
C ARG A 100 -10.37 -37.29 -23.41
N SER A 101 -9.98 -38.34 -22.69
CA SER A 101 -10.83 -39.48 -22.30
C SER A 101 -11.61 -39.23 -20.99
N GLY A 102 -11.45 -38.07 -20.35
CA GLY A 102 -12.12 -37.71 -19.09
C GLY A 102 -11.49 -38.32 -17.81
N ALA A 103 -10.37 -39.04 -17.92
CA ALA A 103 -9.67 -39.66 -16.79
C ALA A 103 -8.78 -38.65 -16.04
N LEU A 104 -9.39 -37.66 -15.39
CA LEU A 104 -8.70 -36.49 -14.81
C LEU A 104 -7.63 -36.82 -13.75
N ALA A 105 -7.75 -37.94 -13.04
CA ALA A 105 -6.73 -38.36 -12.07
C ALA A 105 -5.48 -38.91 -12.76
N ALA A 106 -5.66 -39.82 -13.74
CA ALA A 106 -4.55 -40.32 -14.55
C ALA A 106 -3.88 -39.21 -15.38
N ALA A 107 -4.67 -38.27 -15.90
CA ALA A 107 -4.12 -37.10 -16.61
C ALA A 107 -3.20 -36.25 -15.72
N GLU A 108 -3.61 -36.00 -14.47
CA GLU A 108 -2.77 -35.29 -13.49
C GLU A 108 -1.49 -36.06 -13.19
N THR A 109 -1.57 -37.37 -12.93
CA THR A 109 -0.38 -38.20 -12.64
C THR A 109 0.63 -38.15 -13.78
N GLU A 110 0.19 -38.29 -15.03
CA GLU A 110 1.07 -38.27 -16.20
C GLU A 110 1.66 -36.88 -16.45
N PHE A 111 0.88 -35.80 -16.36
CA PHE A 111 1.43 -34.45 -16.50
C PHE A 111 2.35 -34.06 -15.34
N GLN A 112 2.07 -34.49 -14.11
CA GLN A 112 2.95 -34.26 -12.96
C GLN A 112 4.28 -34.99 -13.15
N ALA A 113 4.26 -36.27 -13.57
CA ALA A 113 5.47 -37.01 -13.91
C ALA A 113 6.29 -36.33 -15.02
N ALA A 114 5.63 -35.74 -16.02
CA ALA A 114 6.32 -34.92 -17.04
C ALA A 114 6.98 -33.66 -16.44
N THR A 115 6.32 -32.96 -15.51
CA THR A 115 6.91 -31.78 -14.84
C THR A 115 7.98 -32.13 -13.79
N ASP A 116 7.93 -33.32 -13.20
CA ASP A 116 8.96 -33.82 -12.28
C ASP A 116 10.25 -34.19 -13.04
N MET A 117 10.12 -34.61 -14.30
CA MET A 117 11.24 -34.81 -15.22
C MET A 117 11.80 -33.50 -15.79
N ASP A 118 10.94 -32.54 -16.14
CA ASP A 118 11.34 -31.21 -16.61
C ASP A 118 10.32 -30.14 -16.17
N ALA A 119 10.66 -29.41 -15.11
CA ALA A 119 9.83 -28.34 -14.57
C ALA A 119 9.67 -27.14 -15.54
N ALA A 120 10.55 -27.02 -16.54
CA ALA A 120 10.48 -25.97 -17.57
C ALA A 120 9.56 -26.34 -18.76
N ALA A 121 9.12 -27.60 -18.87
CA ALA A 121 8.31 -28.06 -19.99
C ALA A 121 6.92 -27.39 -20.02
N VAL A 122 6.61 -26.72 -21.13
CA VAL A 122 5.38 -25.92 -21.31
C VAL A 122 4.14 -26.81 -21.44
N ASP A 123 4.19 -27.81 -22.33
CA ASP A 123 3.05 -28.68 -22.65
C ASP A 123 2.39 -29.35 -21.43
N PRO A 124 3.11 -29.99 -20.48
CA PRO A 124 2.47 -30.58 -19.31
C PRO A 124 1.94 -29.55 -18.31
N GLN A 125 2.50 -28.33 -18.25
CA GLN A 125 1.95 -27.24 -17.43
C GLN A 125 0.60 -26.74 -18.00
N VAL A 126 0.49 -26.63 -19.33
CA VAL A 126 -0.79 -26.38 -20.02
C VAL A 126 -1.79 -27.51 -19.72
N GLY A 127 -1.33 -28.76 -19.78
CA GLY A 127 -2.11 -29.95 -19.42
C GLY A 127 -2.67 -29.92 -17.99
N LEU A 128 -1.82 -29.62 -16.99
CA LEU A 128 -2.23 -29.43 -15.58
C LEU A 128 -3.23 -28.27 -15.43
N GLY A 129 -3.04 -27.16 -16.14
CA GLY A 129 -4.01 -26.06 -16.16
C GLY A 129 -5.40 -26.52 -16.61
N TYR A 130 -5.49 -27.31 -17.69
CA TYR A 130 -6.78 -27.87 -18.14
C TYR A 130 -7.35 -28.92 -17.18
N VAL A 131 -6.52 -29.69 -16.46
CA VAL A 131 -6.98 -30.57 -15.37
C VAL A 131 -7.62 -29.74 -14.24
N ARG A 132 -7.00 -28.62 -13.84
CA ARG A 132 -7.52 -27.73 -12.79
C ARG A 132 -8.83 -27.05 -13.19
N LEU A 133 -8.94 -26.55 -14.43
CA LEU A 133 -10.22 -26.08 -14.99
C LEU A 133 -11.32 -27.15 -14.92
N ARG A 134 -11.02 -28.38 -15.36
CA ARG A 134 -11.97 -29.50 -15.36
C ARG A 134 -12.44 -29.91 -13.96
N ARG A 135 -11.70 -29.54 -12.90
CA ARG A 135 -12.05 -29.80 -11.49
C ARG A 135 -12.72 -28.62 -10.79
N GLY A 136 -12.87 -27.47 -11.46
CA GLY A 136 -13.45 -26.27 -10.86
C GLY A 136 -12.48 -25.45 -9.99
N SER A 137 -11.16 -25.61 -10.18
CA SER A 137 -10.12 -24.80 -9.54
C SER A 137 -9.51 -23.80 -10.56
N PRO A 138 -10.21 -22.74 -11.00
CA PRO A 138 -9.70 -21.89 -12.07
C PRO A 138 -8.50 -21.02 -11.66
N GLY A 139 -8.39 -20.58 -10.39
CA GLY A 139 -7.20 -19.84 -9.92
C GLY A 139 -5.91 -20.67 -9.98
N GLU A 140 -5.94 -21.94 -9.57
CA GLU A 140 -4.80 -22.86 -9.77
C GLU A 140 -4.49 -23.10 -11.26
N ALA A 141 -5.48 -22.98 -12.14
CA ALA A 141 -5.28 -23.08 -13.58
C ALA A 141 -4.63 -21.80 -14.14
N GLU A 142 -5.04 -20.63 -13.66
CA GLU A 142 -4.50 -19.31 -14.02
C GLU A 142 -2.97 -19.28 -13.84
N ASP A 143 -2.46 -19.74 -12.69
CA ASP A 143 -1.02 -19.81 -12.41
C ASP A 143 -0.26 -20.70 -13.39
N ARG A 144 -0.82 -21.86 -13.73
CA ARG A 144 -0.22 -22.83 -14.66
C ARG A 144 -0.18 -22.29 -16.09
N PHE A 145 -1.25 -21.63 -16.53
CA PHE A 145 -1.27 -21.00 -17.85
C PHE A 145 -0.42 -19.72 -17.92
N ARG A 146 -0.30 -18.94 -16.84
CA ARG A 146 0.66 -17.83 -16.74
C ARG A 146 2.11 -18.33 -16.82
N PHE A 147 2.45 -19.44 -16.15
CA PHE A 147 3.77 -20.07 -16.29
C PHE A 147 4.04 -20.47 -17.75
N ALA A 148 3.08 -21.15 -18.38
CA ALA A 148 3.20 -21.55 -19.78
C ALA A 148 3.38 -20.34 -20.72
N ARG A 149 2.58 -19.27 -20.53
CA ARG A 149 2.67 -18.02 -21.30
C ARG A 149 4.03 -17.33 -21.16
N ARG A 150 4.63 -17.29 -19.96
CA ARG A 150 5.97 -16.69 -19.75
C ARG A 150 7.08 -17.44 -20.47
N ARG A 151 6.90 -18.74 -20.76
CA ARG A 151 7.89 -19.59 -21.44
C ARG A 151 7.65 -19.71 -22.95
N ASP A 152 6.40 -19.69 -23.37
CA ASP A 152 5.97 -19.65 -24.77
C ASP A 152 4.80 -18.66 -24.93
N PRO A 153 5.09 -17.35 -25.17
CA PRO A 153 4.05 -16.33 -25.34
C PRO A 153 3.15 -16.56 -26.56
N GLY A 154 3.59 -17.40 -27.52
CA GLY A 154 2.83 -17.79 -28.70
C GLY A 154 1.96 -19.02 -28.51
N ASN A 155 1.94 -19.62 -27.31
CA ASN A 155 1.20 -20.86 -27.07
C ASN A 155 -0.32 -20.64 -27.08
N LEU A 156 -0.98 -20.95 -28.19
CA LEU A 156 -2.41 -20.74 -28.35
C LEU A 156 -3.25 -21.48 -27.31
N ASP A 157 -2.88 -22.71 -26.94
CA ASP A 157 -3.63 -23.50 -25.96
C ASP A 157 -3.43 -22.99 -24.53
N ALA A 158 -2.27 -22.42 -24.19
CA ALA A 158 -2.05 -21.70 -22.93
C ALA A 158 -2.88 -20.40 -22.87
N LEU A 159 -2.89 -19.61 -23.94
CA LEU A 159 -3.69 -18.37 -24.00
C LEU A 159 -5.19 -18.68 -23.91
N LYS A 160 -5.69 -19.69 -24.65
CA LYS A 160 -7.08 -20.17 -24.53
C LYS A 160 -7.40 -20.62 -23.10
N GLY A 161 -6.51 -21.40 -22.49
CA GLY A 161 -6.66 -21.89 -21.12
C GLY A 161 -6.72 -20.77 -20.08
N LEU A 162 -5.81 -19.79 -20.20
CA LEU A 162 -5.78 -18.60 -19.33
C LEU A 162 -7.06 -17.77 -19.47
N GLY A 163 -7.52 -17.51 -20.69
CA GLY A 163 -8.78 -16.81 -20.93
C GLY A 163 -10.00 -17.53 -20.34
N LEU A 164 -10.02 -18.87 -20.40
CA LEU A 164 -11.05 -19.69 -19.76
C LEU A 164 -10.99 -19.62 -18.24
N ALA A 165 -9.80 -19.70 -17.63
CA ALA A 165 -9.62 -19.55 -16.18
C ALA A 165 -10.14 -18.21 -15.68
N LEU A 166 -9.69 -17.12 -16.31
CA LEU A 166 -10.12 -15.75 -16.02
C LEU A 166 -11.64 -15.58 -16.16
N ARG A 167 -12.25 -16.16 -17.21
CA ARG A 167 -13.70 -16.12 -17.42
C ARG A 167 -14.46 -16.86 -16.32
N ASP A 168 -13.96 -18.02 -15.90
CA ASP A 168 -14.61 -18.85 -14.89
C ASP A 168 -14.45 -18.25 -13.47
N GLU A 169 -13.39 -17.47 -13.24
CA GLU A 169 -13.22 -16.54 -12.10
C GLU A 169 -14.02 -15.23 -12.23
N LYS A 170 -14.78 -15.04 -13.32
CA LYS A 170 -15.55 -13.82 -13.63
C LYS A 170 -14.70 -12.56 -13.88
N LYS A 171 -13.40 -12.71 -14.11
CA LYS A 171 -12.46 -11.66 -14.57
C LYS A 171 -12.64 -11.42 -16.08
N TYR A 172 -13.86 -11.05 -16.49
CA TYR A 172 -14.30 -11.05 -17.89
C TYR A 172 -13.51 -10.09 -18.81
N ALA A 173 -13.05 -8.96 -18.29
CA ALA A 173 -12.24 -8.00 -19.03
C ALA A 173 -10.85 -8.58 -19.38
N ASP A 174 -10.20 -9.24 -18.42
CA ASP A 174 -8.94 -9.95 -18.65
C ASP A 174 -9.12 -11.15 -19.56
N ALA A 175 -10.18 -11.94 -19.38
CA ALA A 175 -10.52 -13.02 -20.31
C ALA A 175 -10.63 -12.50 -21.76
N ALA A 176 -11.34 -11.39 -21.97
CA ALA A 176 -11.44 -10.76 -23.29
C ALA A 176 -10.09 -10.23 -23.81
N ARG A 177 -9.22 -9.69 -22.96
CA ARG A 177 -7.84 -9.30 -23.33
C ARG A 177 -7.04 -10.51 -23.81
N ILE A 178 -7.05 -11.61 -23.05
CA ILE A 178 -6.32 -12.84 -23.41
C ILE A 178 -6.88 -13.51 -24.66
N PHE A 179 -8.20 -13.52 -24.87
CA PHE A 179 -8.77 -14.04 -26.12
C PHE A 179 -8.42 -13.18 -27.34
N ARG A 180 -8.27 -11.85 -27.19
CA ARG A 180 -7.69 -11.01 -28.26
C ARG A 180 -6.22 -11.35 -28.53
N ASP A 181 -5.41 -11.61 -27.49
CA ASP A 181 -4.02 -12.05 -27.66
C ASP A 181 -3.95 -13.38 -28.44
N ALA A 182 -4.80 -14.36 -28.10
CA ALA A 182 -4.95 -15.62 -28.82
C ALA A 182 -5.37 -15.43 -30.30
N LEU A 183 -6.26 -14.49 -30.60
CA LEU A 183 -6.65 -14.14 -31.98
C LEU A 183 -5.53 -13.43 -32.76
N ARG A 184 -4.54 -12.79 -32.11
CA ARG A 184 -3.33 -12.30 -32.79
C ARG A 184 -2.40 -13.44 -33.18
N VAL A 185 -2.27 -14.47 -32.32
CA VAL A 185 -1.50 -15.69 -32.61
C VAL A 185 -2.14 -16.50 -33.75
N LYS A 186 -3.46 -16.64 -33.75
CA LYS A 186 -4.21 -17.33 -34.82
C LYS A 186 -5.43 -16.52 -35.26
N PRO A 187 -5.25 -15.60 -36.23
CA PRO A 187 -6.35 -14.83 -36.80
C PRO A 187 -7.44 -15.73 -37.39
N GLY A 188 -8.71 -15.42 -37.09
CA GLY A 188 -9.87 -16.15 -37.60
C GLY A 188 -10.16 -17.48 -36.88
N ASP A 189 -9.59 -17.74 -35.70
CA ASP A 189 -10.01 -18.89 -34.89
C ASP A 189 -11.43 -18.67 -34.32
N ALA A 190 -12.41 -19.35 -34.92
CA ALA A 190 -13.83 -19.21 -34.58
C ALA A 190 -14.17 -19.66 -33.14
N GLU A 191 -13.37 -20.55 -32.53
CA GLU A 191 -13.58 -20.98 -31.16
C GLU A 191 -13.13 -19.89 -30.19
N VAL A 192 -11.96 -19.29 -30.44
CA VAL A 192 -11.45 -18.16 -29.64
C VAL A 192 -12.33 -16.92 -29.82
N GLN A 193 -12.83 -16.67 -31.02
CA GLN A 193 -13.78 -15.58 -31.26
C GLN A 193 -15.07 -15.77 -30.46
N ALA A 194 -15.66 -16.98 -30.46
CA ALA A 194 -16.86 -17.25 -29.67
C ALA A 194 -16.61 -17.13 -28.15
N LEU A 195 -15.41 -17.46 -27.67
CA LEU A 195 -15.03 -17.27 -26.27
C LEU A 195 -14.82 -15.78 -25.91
N LEU A 196 -14.25 -14.99 -26.82
CA LEU A 196 -14.16 -13.53 -26.70
C LEU A 196 -15.57 -12.91 -26.62
N ASP A 197 -16.47 -13.27 -27.54
CA ASP A 197 -17.83 -12.75 -27.59
C ASP A 197 -18.61 -13.09 -26.30
N GLN A 198 -18.44 -14.31 -25.77
CA GLN A 198 -18.98 -14.72 -24.47
C GLN A 198 -18.41 -13.90 -23.30
N ALA A 199 -17.10 -13.66 -23.27
CA ALA A 199 -16.47 -12.87 -22.23
C ALA A 199 -16.94 -11.40 -22.26
N LEU A 200 -17.07 -10.81 -23.45
CA LEU A 200 -17.59 -9.45 -23.62
C LEU A 200 -19.05 -9.33 -23.19
N ALA A 201 -19.90 -10.30 -23.55
CA ALA A 201 -21.30 -10.34 -23.14
C ALA A 201 -21.48 -10.54 -21.62
N ALA A 202 -20.67 -11.41 -21.01
CA ALA A 202 -20.71 -11.66 -19.57
C ALA A 202 -20.09 -10.54 -18.74
N GLY A 203 -19.12 -9.80 -19.29
CA GLY A 203 -18.42 -8.70 -18.64
C GLY A 203 -19.22 -7.42 -18.46
N GLY A 204 -20.52 -7.41 -18.77
CA GLY A 204 -21.36 -6.22 -18.61
C GLY A 204 -20.92 -5.06 -19.51
N GLY A 205 -20.38 -5.36 -20.69
CA GLY A 205 -19.92 -4.39 -21.69
C GLY A 205 -21.07 -3.61 -22.33
N GLY A 206 -21.78 -2.81 -21.53
CA GLY A 206 -22.35 -1.57 -22.05
C GLY A 206 -21.19 -0.70 -22.52
N GLU A 207 -21.23 -0.28 -23.78
CA GLU A 207 -20.25 0.66 -24.33
C GLU A 207 -20.20 1.92 -23.44
N GLU A 208 -19.00 2.45 -23.19
CA GLU A 208 -18.84 3.79 -22.61
C GLU A 208 -19.58 4.78 -23.54
N THR A 209 -20.73 5.26 -23.09
CA THR A 209 -21.72 5.97 -23.92
C THR A 209 -21.81 7.42 -23.43
N ARG A 210 -21.51 8.45 -24.22
CA ARG A 210 -21.40 8.58 -25.68
C ARG A 210 -20.28 9.57 -26.04
N PRO A 211 -19.74 9.51 -27.27
CA PRO A 211 -18.93 10.61 -27.78
C PRO A 211 -19.81 11.83 -28.11
N LEU A 212 -19.31 13.02 -27.78
CA LEU A 212 -19.61 14.26 -28.52
C LEU A 212 -18.30 14.96 -28.89
N PRO A 213 -18.26 15.60 -30.08
CA PRO A 213 -17.03 16.12 -30.66
C PRO A 213 -16.60 17.36 -29.88
N PRO A 214 -15.35 17.45 -29.41
CA PRO A 214 -14.93 18.61 -28.69
C PRO A 214 -14.45 19.73 -29.67
N ALA A 215 -14.11 20.90 -29.13
CA ALA A 215 -14.59 22.18 -29.66
C ALA A 215 -14.36 22.52 -31.17
N THR A 216 -15.42 23.07 -31.79
CA THR A 216 -15.33 23.80 -33.06
C THR A 216 -14.69 25.19 -32.86
N GLY A 217 -13.43 25.33 -33.27
CA GLY A 217 -12.72 26.62 -33.26
C GLY A 217 -11.24 26.47 -33.58
N THR A 218 -10.65 27.44 -34.28
CA THR A 218 -9.24 27.36 -34.69
C THR A 218 -8.26 27.65 -33.55
N ARG A 219 -8.63 28.48 -32.58
CA ARG A 219 -7.77 28.93 -31.48
C ARG A 219 -7.73 27.92 -30.32
N ILE A 220 -6.51 27.59 -29.87
CA ILE A 220 -6.27 26.84 -28.64
C ILE A 220 -6.45 27.78 -27.43
N GLN A 221 -7.14 27.30 -26.38
CA GLN A 221 -7.26 27.97 -25.09
C GLN A 221 -6.26 27.39 -24.09
N VAL A 222 -5.74 28.24 -23.22
CA VAL A 222 -4.75 27.87 -22.19
C VAL A 222 -5.16 28.56 -20.90
N MET A 223 -5.40 27.77 -19.85
CA MET A 223 -5.88 28.27 -18.55
C MET A 223 -4.76 28.39 -17.51
N ALA A 224 -3.73 27.56 -17.65
CA ALA A 224 -2.50 27.63 -16.88
C ALA A 224 -1.28 27.39 -17.79
N ARG A 225 -0.09 27.77 -17.32
CA ARG A 225 1.21 27.49 -17.98
C ARG A 225 2.28 27.15 -16.96
N ALA A 226 3.28 26.39 -17.38
CA ALA A 226 4.51 26.15 -16.64
C ALA A 226 5.72 26.63 -17.47
N HIS A 227 6.38 27.70 -17.03
CA HIS A 227 7.63 28.23 -17.60
C HIS A 227 8.28 29.25 -16.64
N ASP A 228 9.55 29.58 -16.89
CA ASP A 228 10.33 30.56 -16.11
C ASP A 228 10.34 30.27 -14.60
N GLY A 229 10.48 28.99 -14.24
CA GLY A 229 10.55 28.49 -12.86
C GLY A 229 9.23 28.54 -12.09
N ARG A 230 8.11 28.95 -12.70
CA ARG A 230 6.82 29.17 -12.02
C ARG A 230 5.64 28.56 -12.78
N PHE A 231 4.53 28.38 -12.07
CA PHE A 231 3.22 28.27 -12.73
C PHE A 231 2.66 29.67 -13.00
N TRP A 232 1.84 29.77 -14.05
CA TRP A 232 1.12 30.97 -14.42
C TRP A 232 -0.34 30.62 -14.64
N ALA A 233 -1.25 31.23 -13.89
CA ALA A 233 -2.66 30.88 -13.88
C ALA A 233 -3.54 32.03 -14.40
N ARG A 234 -4.61 31.71 -15.14
CA ARG A 234 -5.45 32.71 -15.80
C ARG A 234 -6.57 33.24 -14.91
N ASP A 235 -6.61 34.56 -14.74
CA ASP A 235 -7.68 35.29 -14.06
C ASP A 235 -8.46 36.21 -15.04
N ALA A 236 -9.25 37.14 -14.51
CA ALA A 236 -10.00 38.10 -15.32
C ALA A 236 -9.13 39.20 -15.96
N GLY A 237 -7.91 39.43 -15.44
CA GLY A 237 -6.97 40.45 -15.92
C GLY A 237 -5.86 39.91 -16.83
N GLY A 238 -5.55 38.62 -16.79
CA GLY A 238 -4.52 38.00 -17.62
C GLY A 238 -3.99 36.68 -17.04
N PHE A 239 -2.72 36.39 -17.31
CA PHE A 239 -1.97 35.38 -16.56
C PHE A 239 -1.25 36.06 -15.40
N ARG A 240 -1.27 35.43 -14.22
CA ARG A 240 -0.47 35.83 -13.05
C ARG A 240 0.42 34.66 -12.62
N PRO A 241 1.61 34.93 -12.04
CA PRO A 241 2.38 33.86 -11.41
C PRO A 241 1.57 33.22 -10.29
N LEU A 242 1.78 31.92 -10.06
CA LEU A 242 1.14 31.14 -9.02
C LEU A 242 2.22 30.31 -8.32
N PHE A 243 2.47 30.59 -7.04
CA PHE A 243 3.14 29.63 -6.16
C PHE A 243 2.11 28.61 -5.68
N VAL A 244 2.35 27.32 -5.93
CA VAL A 244 1.39 26.27 -5.58
C VAL A 244 1.43 26.02 -4.07
N LYS A 245 0.28 26.21 -3.43
CA LYS A 245 -0.01 25.89 -2.04
C LYS A 245 -1.06 24.79 -2.07
N GLY A 246 -0.62 23.60 -2.43
CA GLY A 246 -1.49 22.46 -2.67
C GLY A 246 -1.79 21.67 -1.40
N VAL A 247 -2.84 20.86 -1.46
CA VAL A 247 -3.06 19.76 -0.53
C VAL A 247 -3.54 18.52 -1.30
N ASN A 248 -3.03 17.36 -0.93
CA ASN A 248 -3.42 16.07 -1.49
C ASN A 248 -4.76 15.61 -0.92
N MET A 249 -5.64 15.15 -1.80
CA MET A 249 -7.00 14.76 -1.43
C MET A 249 -7.23 13.28 -1.73
N GLY A 250 -6.73 12.44 -0.81
CA GLY A 250 -7.29 11.11 -0.57
C GLY A 250 -8.72 11.22 0.01
N VAL A 251 -9.55 10.22 -0.26
CA VAL A 251 -10.97 10.19 0.17
C VAL A 251 -11.42 8.81 0.66
N ALA A 252 -10.45 7.99 1.07
CA ALA A 252 -10.68 6.70 1.71
C ALA A 252 -11.04 6.90 3.20
N LEU A 253 -12.26 7.40 3.42
CA LEU A 253 -12.79 7.61 4.78
C LEU A 253 -12.80 6.29 5.58
N PRO A 254 -12.73 6.34 6.92
CA PRO A 254 -12.71 5.14 7.76
C PRO A 254 -13.80 4.12 7.42
N GLY A 255 -13.42 2.84 7.47
CA GLY A 255 -14.23 1.72 7.04
C GLY A 255 -14.24 1.46 5.53
N ARG A 256 -13.35 2.10 4.75
CA ARG A 256 -13.31 1.99 3.28
C ARG A 256 -11.90 1.89 2.70
N PHE A 257 -11.78 1.22 1.57
CA PHE A 257 -10.58 1.23 0.72
C PHE A 257 -10.60 2.40 -0.29
N PRO A 258 -9.45 2.76 -0.92
CA PRO A 258 -9.32 3.89 -1.84
C PRO A 258 -10.33 3.97 -2.98
N ALA A 259 -10.81 2.82 -3.48
CA ALA A 259 -11.77 2.76 -4.57
C ALA A 259 -13.24 2.85 -4.13
N GLU A 260 -13.54 2.87 -2.83
CA GLU A 260 -14.91 2.89 -2.29
C GLU A 260 -15.41 4.32 -2.06
N PHE A 261 -15.26 5.16 -3.08
CA PHE A 261 -15.45 6.60 -3.01
C PHE A 261 -16.82 7.02 -2.41
N PRO A 262 -16.86 8.08 -1.57
CA PRO A 262 -18.11 8.75 -1.22
C PRO A 262 -18.88 9.20 -2.48
N GLN A 263 -20.19 8.97 -2.53
CA GLN A 263 -21.03 9.39 -3.68
C GLN A 263 -21.76 10.72 -3.43
N ASP A 264 -21.68 11.25 -2.20
CA ASP A 264 -22.35 12.49 -1.80
C ASP A 264 -21.48 13.72 -2.10
N GLU A 265 -22.01 14.65 -2.91
CA GLU A 265 -21.41 15.95 -3.19
C GLU A 265 -21.10 16.74 -1.91
N SER A 266 -21.90 16.57 -0.84
CA SER A 266 -21.76 17.33 0.40
C SER A 266 -20.42 17.08 1.12
N VAL A 267 -19.90 15.85 1.04
CA VAL A 267 -18.60 15.45 1.59
C VAL A 267 -17.49 16.23 0.88
N TYR A 268 -17.46 16.17 -0.45
CA TYR A 268 -16.50 16.91 -1.27
C TYR A 268 -16.61 18.42 -1.08
N ALA A 269 -17.84 18.95 -1.00
CA ALA A 269 -18.09 20.37 -0.76
C ALA A 269 -17.64 20.83 0.64
N SER A 270 -17.57 19.94 1.64
CA SER A 270 -16.95 20.29 2.93
C SER A 270 -15.43 20.29 2.81
N LEU A 271 -14.84 19.20 2.31
CA LEU A 271 -13.39 19.05 2.17
C LEU A 271 -12.76 20.19 1.34
N LEU A 272 -13.40 20.60 0.24
CA LEU A 272 -12.95 21.75 -0.58
C LEU A 272 -13.04 23.09 0.17
N ARG A 273 -14.06 23.30 1.01
CA ARG A 273 -14.14 24.50 1.88
C ARG A 273 -13.06 24.50 2.95
N ASP A 274 -12.72 23.34 3.50
CA ASP A 274 -11.72 23.22 4.55
C ASP A 274 -10.28 23.35 3.99
N ALA A 275 -10.02 22.84 2.78
CA ALA A 275 -8.78 23.10 2.04
C ALA A 275 -8.62 24.60 1.71
N ALA A 276 -9.62 25.22 1.05
CA ALA A 276 -9.57 26.65 0.73
C ALA A 276 -9.53 27.54 2.00
N GLY A 277 -10.20 27.12 3.08
CA GLY A 277 -10.22 27.80 4.37
C GLY A 277 -8.88 27.78 5.11
N MET A 278 -8.01 26.82 4.79
CA MET A 278 -6.61 26.71 5.20
C MET A 278 -5.69 27.60 4.35
N GLY A 279 -6.18 28.23 3.28
CA GLY A 279 -5.34 29.00 2.36
C GLY A 279 -4.63 28.17 1.29
N ALA A 280 -4.97 26.88 1.14
CA ALA A 280 -4.59 26.12 -0.05
C ALA A 280 -5.22 26.76 -1.30
N ASN A 281 -4.45 26.84 -2.38
CA ASN A 281 -4.90 27.35 -3.68
C ASN A 281 -5.01 26.26 -4.76
N ALA A 282 -4.60 25.03 -4.45
CA ALA A 282 -4.74 23.86 -5.31
C ALA A 282 -5.11 22.61 -4.50
N VAL A 283 -5.79 21.66 -5.15
CA VAL A 283 -5.99 20.29 -4.67
C VAL A 283 -5.42 19.31 -5.67
N ARG A 284 -4.65 18.32 -5.21
CA ARG A 284 -4.11 17.22 -6.04
C ARG A 284 -4.94 15.96 -5.84
N LEU A 285 -5.27 15.32 -6.96
CA LEU A 285 -5.88 13.99 -7.01
C LEU A 285 -4.89 12.98 -7.58
N TYR A 286 -4.93 11.74 -7.07
CA TYR A 286 -4.15 10.59 -7.56
C TYR A 286 -4.74 9.98 -8.83
N THR A 287 -6.07 9.94 -8.88
CA THR A 287 -6.85 9.17 -9.85
C THR A 287 -8.19 9.88 -10.11
N LEU A 288 -9.04 9.27 -10.93
CA LEU A 288 -10.38 9.76 -11.20
C LEU A 288 -11.31 9.53 -10.00
N LEU A 289 -11.81 10.62 -9.41
CA LEU A 289 -12.86 10.58 -8.37
C LEU A 289 -14.28 10.55 -8.99
N PRO A 290 -15.35 10.24 -8.24
CA PRO A 290 -16.71 10.28 -8.76
C PRO A 290 -17.15 11.65 -9.28
N PRO A 291 -18.16 11.72 -10.17
CA PRO A 291 -18.71 12.98 -10.70
C PRO A 291 -19.10 14.01 -9.64
N ALA A 292 -19.47 13.55 -8.43
CA ALA A 292 -19.80 14.38 -7.28
C ALA A 292 -18.65 15.31 -6.86
N PHE A 293 -17.38 14.89 -6.98
CA PHE A 293 -16.23 15.75 -6.72
C PHE A 293 -16.18 16.91 -7.73
N TYR A 294 -16.28 16.61 -9.01
CA TYR A 294 -16.20 17.60 -10.10
C TYR A 294 -17.37 18.60 -10.03
N ALA A 295 -18.56 18.13 -9.65
CA ALA A 295 -19.70 18.99 -9.36
C ALA A 295 -19.42 19.93 -8.16
N ALA A 296 -18.90 19.42 -7.05
CA ALA A 296 -18.54 20.20 -5.87
C ALA A 296 -17.45 21.25 -6.19
N LEU A 297 -16.39 20.88 -6.91
CA LEU A 297 -15.31 21.79 -7.33
C LEU A 297 -15.83 22.92 -8.23
N ARG A 298 -16.65 22.58 -9.23
CA ARG A 298 -17.27 23.57 -10.12
C ARG A 298 -18.18 24.54 -9.37
N LYS A 299 -18.91 24.05 -8.37
CA LYS A 299 -19.81 24.83 -7.50
C LYS A 299 -19.03 25.74 -6.55
N HIS A 300 -17.96 25.25 -5.94
CA HIS A 300 -17.01 26.01 -5.12
C HIS A 300 -16.40 27.18 -5.92
N ASN A 301 -15.79 26.89 -7.07
CA ASN A 301 -15.11 27.89 -7.91
C ASN A 301 -16.05 28.88 -8.65
N ARG A 302 -17.37 28.64 -8.61
CA ARG A 302 -18.40 29.58 -9.11
C ARG A 302 -19.01 30.45 -8.02
N ALA A 303 -18.85 30.08 -6.75
CA ALA A 303 -19.31 30.90 -5.63
C ALA A 303 -18.42 32.15 -5.49
N ALA A 304 -19.02 33.29 -5.16
CA ALA A 304 -18.28 34.55 -5.03
C ALA A 304 -17.48 34.68 -3.72
N ALA A 305 -17.64 33.75 -2.78
CA ALA A 305 -17.11 33.85 -1.42
C ALA A 305 -15.80 33.09 -1.15
N PRO A 306 -15.63 31.81 -1.54
CA PRO A 306 -14.38 31.10 -1.26
C PRO A 306 -13.27 31.48 -2.26
N PRO A 307 -11.98 31.40 -1.87
CA PRO A 307 -10.87 31.42 -2.82
C PRO A 307 -11.02 30.31 -3.86
N ARG A 308 -10.61 30.60 -5.11
CA ARG A 308 -10.55 29.61 -6.19
C ARG A 308 -9.53 28.53 -5.82
N LEU A 309 -9.94 27.26 -5.95
CA LEU A 309 -9.06 26.11 -5.92
C LEU A 309 -8.76 25.65 -7.35
N TRP A 310 -7.49 25.47 -7.67
CA TRP A 310 -7.06 24.79 -8.88
C TRP A 310 -7.02 23.28 -8.68
N LEU A 311 -7.24 22.52 -9.74
CA LEU A 311 -7.11 21.07 -9.76
C LEU A 311 -5.76 20.66 -10.36
N ILE A 312 -5.03 19.79 -9.67
CA ILE A 312 -3.92 19.01 -10.23
C ILE A 312 -4.44 17.58 -10.38
N GLN A 313 -4.66 17.13 -11.61
CA GLN A 313 -5.33 15.87 -11.90
C GLN A 313 -4.31 14.77 -12.21
N GLY A 314 -4.17 13.81 -11.30
CA GLY A 314 -3.42 12.57 -11.54
C GLY A 314 -4.14 11.63 -12.51
N VAL A 315 -3.35 10.90 -13.30
CA VAL A 315 -3.76 9.78 -14.14
C VAL A 315 -2.99 8.54 -13.67
N TRP A 316 -3.66 7.70 -12.90
CA TRP A 316 -3.08 6.51 -12.29
C TRP A 316 -2.85 5.39 -13.31
N THR A 317 -1.78 4.62 -13.13
CA THR A 317 -1.56 3.34 -13.82
C THR A 317 -0.68 2.44 -12.96
N GLU A 318 -0.84 1.12 -13.08
CA GLU A 318 0.07 0.15 -12.47
C GLU A 318 1.30 -0.07 -13.37
N PRO A 319 2.48 -0.41 -12.83
CA PRO A 319 3.59 -0.89 -13.65
C PRO A 319 3.18 -2.07 -14.56
N PRO A 320 3.72 -2.18 -15.77
CA PRO A 320 3.42 -3.28 -16.69
C PRO A 320 3.91 -4.64 -16.17
N GLU A 321 3.22 -5.73 -16.56
CA GLU A 321 3.66 -7.10 -16.24
C GLU A 321 5.05 -7.37 -16.86
N GLY A 322 6.06 -7.50 -16.00
CA GLY A 322 7.45 -7.68 -16.42
C GLY A 322 7.99 -6.47 -17.18
N ASP A 323 7.79 -5.26 -16.63
CA ASP A 323 8.53 -4.03 -16.96
C ASP A 323 8.48 -3.59 -18.45
N ASP A 324 7.58 -4.15 -19.26
CA ASP A 324 7.43 -3.81 -20.68
C ASP A 324 6.52 -2.58 -20.87
N TYR A 325 7.09 -1.39 -20.73
CA TYR A 325 6.38 -0.12 -20.92
C TYR A 325 5.94 0.15 -22.38
N ASP A 326 6.47 -0.57 -23.38
CA ASP A 326 5.95 -0.53 -24.75
C ASP A 326 4.91 -1.63 -25.04
N GLY A 327 4.66 -2.51 -24.06
CA GLY A 327 3.72 -3.60 -24.16
C GLY A 327 2.34 -3.08 -24.55
N VAL A 328 1.85 -3.47 -25.74
CA VAL A 328 0.60 -2.98 -26.32
C VAL A 328 -0.59 -3.01 -25.35
N PRO A 329 -0.79 -4.04 -24.49
CA PRO A 329 -1.86 -4.03 -23.50
C PRO A 329 -1.75 -2.92 -22.46
N PHE A 330 -0.53 -2.59 -22.02
CA PHE A 330 -0.25 -1.52 -21.06
C PHE A 330 -0.38 -0.14 -21.72
N VAL A 331 0.26 0.07 -22.87
CA VAL A 331 0.19 1.35 -23.61
C VAL A 331 -1.26 1.73 -23.95
N GLU A 332 -2.05 0.81 -24.51
CA GLU A 332 -3.45 1.13 -24.83
C GLU A 332 -4.36 1.17 -23.59
N GLY A 333 -4.02 0.45 -22.52
CA GLY A 333 -4.68 0.56 -21.22
C GLY A 333 -4.51 1.95 -20.60
N PHE A 334 -3.26 2.41 -20.47
CA PHE A 334 -2.94 3.72 -19.91
C PHE A 334 -3.47 4.86 -20.80
N ARG A 335 -3.37 4.74 -22.13
CA ARG A 335 -4.02 5.68 -23.06
C ARG A 335 -5.53 5.72 -22.91
N ALA A 336 -6.20 4.60 -22.64
CA ALA A 336 -7.64 4.60 -22.38
C ALA A 336 -7.96 5.36 -21.07
N GLU A 337 -7.14 5.23 -20.03
CA GLU A 337 -7.34 5.96 -18.77
C GLU A 337 -7.04 7.46 -18.92
N ILE A 338 -5.98 7.83 -19.65
CA ILE A 338 -5.70 9.23 -20.03
C ILE A 338 -6.92 9.86 -20.71
N ARG A 339 -7.51 9.17 -21.71
CA ARG A 339 -8.70 9.66 -22.41
C ARG A 339 -9.87 9.88 -21.44
N ARG A 340 -10.14 8.92 -20.54
CA ARG A 340 -11.18 9.06 -19.50
C ARG A 340 -10.94 10.27 -18.61
N VAL A 341 -9.73 10.45 -18.08
CA VAL A 341 -9.44 11.53 -17.14
C VAL A 341 -9.59 12.90 -17.82
N VAL A 342 -9.10 13.06 -19.06
CA VAL A 342 -9.34 14.27 -19.86
C VAL A 342 -10.86 14.46 -20.08
N ASP A 343 -11.57 13.46 -20.60
CA ASP A 343 -13.00 13.55 -20.86
C ASP A 343 -13.82 13.89 -19.60
N ALA A 344 -13.45 13.35 -18.44
CA ALA A 344 -14.10 13.65 -17.16
C ALA A 344 -13.87 15.10 -16.71
N VAL A 345 -12.64 15.62 -16.82
CA VAL A 345 -12.30 17.02 -16.51
C VAL A 345 -13.08 18.00 -17.38
N HIS A 346 -13.28 17.67 -18.67
CA HIS A 346 -14.11 18.46 -19.60
C HIS A 346 -15.62 18.16 -19.48
N GLY A 347 -16.05 17.31 -18.53
CA GLY A 347 -17.46 17.01 -18.26
C GLY A 347 -18.17 16.21 -19.37
N ASN A 348 -17.43 15.33 -20.05
CA ASN A 348 -17.81 14.59 -21.26
C ASN A 348 -17.62 13.06 -21.11
N LEU A 349 -17.80 12.51 -19.90
CA LEU A 349 -17.64 11.08 -19.63
C LEU A 349 -18.87 10.49 -18.92
N ASP A 350 -19.20 9.23 -19.20
CA ASP A 350 -20.24 8.47 -18.48
C ASP A 350 -19.85 6.98 -18.46
N PRO A 351 -18.89 6.58 -17.60
CA PRO A 351 -18.37 5.24 -17.58
C PRO A 351 -19.31 4.33 -16.76
N PRO A 352 -19.55 3.09 -17.21
CA PRO A 352 -20.32 2.12 -16.44
C PRO A 352 -19.60 1.77 -15.14
N ALA A 353 -20.39 1.35 -14.14
CA ALA A 353 -19.87 0.90 -12.85
C ALA A 353 -18.92 -0.29 -13.02
N ARG A 354 -17.71 -0.16 -12.45
CA ARG A 354 -16.66 -1.19 -12.45
C ARG A 354 -16.03 -1.26 -11.06
N PRO A 355 -15.74 -2.46 -10.52
CA PRO A 355 -14.95 -2.58 -9.30
C PRO A 355 -13.63 -1.81 -9.42
N GLY A 356 -13.21 -1.13 -8.35
CA GLY A 356 -11.97 -0.36 -8.33
C GLY A 356 -12.04 1.04 -8.96
N HIS A 357 -13.11 1.41 -9.65
CA HIS A 357 -13.14 2.60 -10.52
C HIS A 357 -14.34 3.52 -10.26
N ALA A 358 -14.13 4.83 -10.39
CA ALA A 358 -15.21 5.81 -10.37
C ALA A 358 -16.13 5.65 -11.60
N SER A 359 -17.42 5.95 -11.46
CA SER A 359 -18.44 5.72 -12.49
C SER A 359 -19.58 6.75 -12.46
N GLY A 360 -20.40 6.73 -13.52
CA GLY A 360 -21.53 7.64 -13.69
C GLY A 360 -21.21 8.95 -14.41
N ALA A 361 -22.24 9.78 -14.58
CA ALA A 361 -22.24 10.90 -15.50
C ALA A 361 -21.41 12.12 -15.06
N TYR A 362 -20.18 12.26 -15.57
CA TYR A 362 -19.41 13.50 -15.51
C TYR A 362 -20.04 14.53 -16.43
N ARG A 363 -20.60 15.60 -15.85
CA ARG A 363 -21.23 16.73 -16.58
C ARG A 363 -20.76 18.11 -16.09
N ALA A 364 -19.83 18.10 -15.13
CA ALA A 364 -19.21 19.27 -14.56
C ALA A 364 -17.87 19.52 -15.26
N ASP A 365 -17.91 20.28 -16.35
CA ASP A 365 -16.68 20.84 -16.95
C ASP A 365 -15.98 21.73 -15.90
N VAL A 366 -14.77 21.30 -15.54
CA VAL A 366 -13.83 21.98 -14.64
C VAL A 366 -12.50 22.30 -15.31
N SER A 367 -12.39 22.13 -16.64
CA SER A 367 -11.16 22.44 -17.41
C SER A 367 -10.65 23.87 -17.16
N ALA A 368 -11.56 24.84 -17.03
CA ALA A 368 -11.26 26.23 -16.65
C ALA A 368 -10.64 26.41 -15.24
N TYR A 369 -10.57 25.34 -14.45
CA TYR A 369 -9.98 25.27 -13.11
C TYR A 369 -8.86 24.22 -13.01
N LEU A 370 -8.46 23.60 -14.12
CA LEU A 370 -7.30 22.70 -14.16
C LEU A 370 -6.00 23.52 -14.19
N LEU A 371 -5.06 23.17 -13.31
CA LEU A 371 -3.70 23.70 -13.29
C LEU A 371 -2.73 22.78 -14.03
N ALA A 372 -2.85 21.46 -13.87
CA ALA A 372 -1.98 20.50 -14.53
C ALA A 372 -2.55 19.07 -14.56
N TYR A 373 -2.06 18.26 -15.52
CA TYR A 373 -2.12 16.80 -15.45
C TYR A 373 -0.81 16.23 -14.87
N LEU A 374 -0.91 15.17 -14.07
CA LEU A 374 0.22 14.36 -13.60
C LEU A 374 0.04 12.91 -14.03
N LEU A 375 1.02 12.35 -14.74
CA LEU A 375 0.99 10.96 -15.21
C LEU A 375 1.72 10.01 -14.26
N GLY A 376 1.13 8.84 -14.00
CA GLY A 376 1.74 7.78 -13.20
C GLY A 376 1.36 7.78 -11.72
N ARG A 377 1.82 6.76 -11.01
CA ARG A 377 1.48 6.47 -9.59
C ARG A 377 2.67 6.53 -8.63
N GLU A 378 3.75 7.22 -9.04
CA GLU A 378 5.15 6.93 -8.70
C GLU A 378 5.71 5.76 -9.52
N TRP A 379 6.93 5.92 -10.07
CA TRP A 379 7.63 4.87 -10.82
C TRP A 379 8.65 4.17 -9.92
N GLU A 380 8.79 2.85 -10.06
CA GLU A 380 9.71 2.05 -9.24
C GLU A 380 11.13 2.04 -9.85
N PRO A 381 12.20 2.38 -9.09
CA PRO A 381 13.58 2.42 -9.60
C PRO A 381 14.03 1.15 -10.31
N GLN A 382 13.65 -0.01 -9.78
CA GLN A 382 13.98 -1.33 -10.31
C GLN A 382 13.30 -1.56 -11.68
N SER A 383 12.04 -1.13 -11.82
CA SER A 383 11.28 -1.26 -13.06
C SER A 383 11.81 -0.32 -14.16
N VAL A 384 12.15 0.92 -13.80
CA VAL A 384 12.83 1.89 -14.70
C VAL A 384 14.18 1.33 -15.15
N GLN A 385 15.01 0.85 -14.22
CA GLN A 385 16.33 0.28 -14.52
C GLN A 385 16.25 -0.95 -15.43
N ALA A 386 15.28 -1.84 -15.20
CA ALA A 386 15.06 -3.02 -16.03
C ALA A 386 14.70 -2.64 -17.48
N TYR A 387 13.73 -1.75 -17.64
CA TYR A 387 13.29 -1.27 -18.95
C TYR A 387 14.40 -0.55 -19.72
N ASP A 388 15.09 0.40 -19.08
CA ASP A 388 16.21 1.12 -19.71
C ASP A 388 17.35 0.16 -20.07
N GLY A 389 17.66 -0.82 -19.22
CA GLY A 389 18.66 -1.86 -19.47
C GLY A 389 18.37 -2.71 -20.72
N TRP A 390 17.10 -3.00 -21.01
CA TRP A 390 16.71 -3.75 -22.22
C TRP A 390 16.86 -2.91 -23.48
N PHE A 391 16.45 -1.63 -23.43
CA PHE A 391 16.38 -0.78 -24.62
C PHE A 391 17.64 0.05 -24.90
N ALA A 392 18.56 0.19 -23.94
CA ALA A 392 19.82 0.96 -24.08
C ALA A 392 20.70 0.57 -25.28
N LYS A 393 20.57 -0.66 -25.82
CA LYS A 393 21.29 -1.11 -27.03
C LYS A 393 20.43 -1.13 -28.29
N ALA A 394 19.10 -1.18 -28.12
CA ALA A 394 18.12 -1.36 -29.19
C ALA A 394 17.56 -0.03 -29.72
N ARG A 395 17.36 0.97 -28.86
CA ARG A 395 16.97 2.33 -29.27
C ARG A 395 18.19 3.17 -29.61
N ARG A 396 18.16 3.79 -30.78
CA ARG A 396 19.23 4.65 -31.31
C ARG A 396 18.69 5.93 -31.96
N GLU A 397 17.42 6.22 -31.75
CA GLU A 397 16.71 7.37 -32.32
C GLU A 397 16.08 8.17 -31.18
N SER A 398 16.20 9.49 -31.26
CA SER A 398 15.58 10.44 -30.33
C SER A 398 14.08 10.56 -30.59
N PHE A 399 13.27 10.72 -29.54
CA PHE A 399 11.84 10.97 -29.71
C PHE A 399 11.58 12.45 -30.02
N LEU A 400 10.94 12.70 -31.18
CA LEU A 400 10.55 14.03 -31.65
C LEU A 400 9.03 14.05 -31.88
N GLY A 401 8.27 14.37 -30.83
CA GLY A 401 6.82 14.52 -30.86
C GLY A 401 6.35 15.87 -31.42
N THR A 402 5.03 16.10 -31.35
CA THR A 402 4.43 17.38 -31.79
C THR A 402 4.61 18.46 -30.73
N TYR A 403 4.45 18.08 -29.46
CA TYR A 403 4.41 18.92 -28.27
C TYR A 403 5.67 18.72 -27.40
N PHE A 404 6.29 17.54 -27.39
CA PHE A 404 7.50 17.25 -26.61
C PHE A 404 8.57 16.49 -27.41
N SER A 405 9.83 16.70 -27.06
CA SER A 405 10.95 15.89 -27.52
C SER A 405 11.83 15.41 -26.37
N ALA A 406 12.35 14.19 -26.48
CA ALA A 406 13.33 13.61 -25.55
C ALA A 406 14.46 12.99 -26.37
N ARG A 407 15.69 13.46 -26.15
CA ARG A 407 16.81 13.33 -27.09
C ARG A 407 17.97 12.55 -26.50
N LEU A 408 18.43 11.52 -27.23
CA LEU A 408 19.60 10.73 -26.87
C LEU A 408 20.87 11.60 -26.80
N GLU A 409 20.99 12.61 -27.65
CA GLU A 409 22.12 13.55 -27.63
C GLU A 409 22.16 14.44 -26.38
N ASP A 410 21.02 14.64 -25.71
CA ASP A 410 20.88 15.43 -24.49
C ASP A 410 20.90 14.53 -23.22
N GLY A 411 21.04 13.20 -23.37
CA GLY A 411 21.09 12.22 -22.28
C GLY A 411 19.83 11.37 -22.08
N ALA A 412 18.76 11.62 -22.84
CA ALA A 412 17.43 11.08 -22.52
C ALA A 412 17.32 9.54 -22.58
N THR A 413 16.90 8.90 -21.50
CA THR A 413 16.79 7.44 -21.41
C THR A 413 15.62 6.87 -22.23
N PRO A 414 15.62 5.55 -22.56
CA PRO A 414 14.45 4.90 -23.16
C PRO A 414 13.13 5.14 -22.41
N PHE A 415 13.15 5.21 -21.08
CA PHE A 415 12.01 5.47 -20.20
C PHE A 415 11.52 6.91 -20.28
N GLU A 416 12.44 7.88 -20.22
CA GLU A 416 12.11 9.31 -20.39
C GLU A 416 11.51 9.58 -21.78
N GLN A 417 12.00 8.90 -22.82
CA GLN A 417 11.40 8.96 -24.16
C GLN A 417 10.00 8.33 -24.21
N TRP A 418 9.72 7.31 -23.39
CA TRP A 418 8.38 6.73 -23.26
C TRP A 418 7.42 7.67 -22.51
N LEU A 419 7.89 8.33 -21.45
CA LEU A 419 7.14 9.40 -20.78
C LEU A 419 6.83 10.55 -21.74
N ALA A 420 7.82 11.02 -22.50
CA ALA A 420 7.64 12.07 -23.49
C ALA A 420 6.58 11.70 -24.56
N ARG A 421 6.56 10.45 -25.05
CA ARG A 421 5.51 9.94 -25.94
C ARG A 421 4.12 9.97 -25.31
N THR A 422 4.03 9.69 -24.01
CA THR A 422 2.78 9.64 -23.27
C THR A 422 2.25 11.04 -22.96
N MET A 423 3.14 11.99 -22.65
CA MET A 423 2.83 13.41 -22.52
C MET A 423 2.37 14.01 -23.86
N ASP A 424 3.05 13.68 -24.96
CA ASP A 424 2.70 14.12 -26.32
C ASP A 424 1.30 13.66 -26.72
N PHE A 425 0.99 12.38 -26.47
CA PHE A 425 -0.35 11.81 -26.66
C PHE A 425 -1.43 12.51 -25.81
N THR A 426 -1.12 12.83 -24.55
CA THR A 426 -2.09 13.46 -23.63
C THR A 426 -2.44 14.87 -24.09
N VAL A 427 -1.42 15.67 -24.44
CA VAL A 427 -1.62 17.03 -24.95
C VAL A 427 -2.25 17.02 -26.34
N ASP A 428 -1.92 16.05 -27.20
CA ASP A 428 -2.62 15.90 -28.49
C ASP A 428 -4.11 15.60 -28.28
N TYR A 429 -4.45 14.67 -27.40
CA TYR A 429 -5.84 14.31 -27.14
C TYR A 429 -6.66 15.50 -26.63
N GLU A 430 -6.13 16.27 -25.68
CA GLU A 430 -6.79 17.50 -25.21
C GLU A 430 -6.84 18.61 -26.28
N THR A 431 -5.79 18.75 -27.10
CA THR A 431 -5.72 19.80 -28.14
C THR A 431 -6.62 19.51 -29.34
N SER A 432 -6.57 18.28 -29.84
CA SER A 432 -7.30 17.80 -31.01
C SER A 432 -8.76 17.51 -30.68
N GLY A 433 -9.04 17.09 -29.44
CA GLY A 433 -10.37 17.11 -28.87
C GLY A 433 -10.83 18.53 -28.54
N TYR A 434 -10.45 19.02 -27.36
CA TYR A 434 -11.09 20.15 -26.66
C TYR A 434 -10.62 21.54 -27.10
N ARG A 435 -9.61 21.64 -27.98
CA ARG A 435 -8.91 22.89 -28.31
C ARG A 435 -8.39 23.59 -27.05
N GLN A 436 -8.04 22.82 -26.01
CA GLN A 436 -7.44 23.31 -24.78
C GLN A 436 -6.07 22.67 -24.58
N GLN A 437 -5.23 23.32 -23.77
CA GLN A 437 -3.96 22.77 -23.29
C GLN A 437 -3.70 23.23 -21.86
N HIS A 438 -3.14 22.32 -21.07
CA HIS A 438 -2.70 22.56 -19.71
C HIS A 438 -1.25 22.07 -19.52
N PRO A 439 -0.53 22.59 -18.51
CA PRO A 439 0.73 22.04 -18.04
C PRO A 439 0.63 20.54 -17.79
N ILE A 440 1.71 19.82 -18.08
CA ILE A 440 1.78 18.38 -17.87
C ILE A 440 3.16 17.97 -17.32
N SER A 441 3.13 16.99 -16.43
CA SER A 441 4.30 16.33 -15.85
C SER A 441 3.94 14.88 -15.50
N PHE A 442 4.84 14.18 -14.84
CA PHE A 442 4.69 12.82 -14.33
C PHE A 442 5.17 12.78 -12.88
N VAL A 443 4.76 11.76 -12.13
CA VAL A 443 5.09 11.64 -10.70
C VAL A 443 6.40 10.89 -10.52
N ASN A 444 7.45 11.56 -10.05
CA ASN A 444 8.68 10.91 -9.58
C ASN A 444 8.67 10.73 -8.06
N TRP A 445 9.10 9.55 -7.63
CA TRP A 445 9.57 9.29 -6.27
C TRP A 445 10.99 9.88 -6.11
N PRO A 446 11.44 10.33 -4.92
CA PRO A 446 12.77 10.96 -4.77
C PRO A 446 13.92 10.00 -5.08
N THR A 447 13.70 8.68 -5.02
CA THR A 447 14.70 7.66 -5.40
C THR A 447 14.93 7.55 -6.92
N LEU A 448 14.25 8.39 -7.71
CA LEU A 448 14.42 8.59 -9.15
C LEU A 448 14.82 10.02 -9.49
N ASP A 449 15.31 10.79 -8.50
CA ASP A 449 15.83 12.12 -8.74
C ASP A 449 17.10 12.10 -9.62
N PRO A 450 17.43 13.22 -10.31
CA PRO A 450 18.56 13.29 -11.23
C PRO A 450 19.88 13.66 -10.54
N LEU A 451 19.91 13.73 -9.21
CA LEU A 451 21.12 14.03 -8.44
C LEU A 451 21.92 12.73 -8.26
N ARG A 452 23.11 12.84 -7.66
CA ARG A 452 23.93 11.68 -7.34
C ARG A 452 24.43 11.77 -5.91
N HIS A 453 23.99 10.83 -5.10
CA HIS A 453 24.15 10.85 -3.65
C HIS A 453 25.38 10.03 -3.24
N PRO A 454 26.38 10.62 -2.57
CA PRO A 454 27.58 9.90 -2.12
C PRO A 454 27.32 8.89 -0.99
N THR A 455 26.27 9.12 -0.21
CA THR A 455 25.93 8.39 1.02
C THR A 455 25.01 7.19 0.82
N GLU A 456 24.50 6.98 -0.40
CA GLU A 456 23.77 5.79 -0.82
C GLU A 456 24.62 4.99 -1.81
N SER A 457 24.66 3.66 -1.72
CA SER A 457 25.42 2.81 -2.64
C SER A 457 24.51 1.88 -3.40
N SER A 458 24.83 1.61 -4.67
CA SER A 458 24.13 0.55 -5.40
C SER A 458 24.46 -0.83 -4.84
N PRO A 459 23.56 -1.84 -4.96
CA PRO A 459 23.83 -3.22 -4.56
C PRO A 459 25.17 -3.78 -5.07
N GLY A 460 25.58 -3.39 -6.29
CA GLY A 460 26.89 -3.77 -6.84
C GLY A 460 28.08 -3.13 -6.11
N GLU A 461 27.99 -1.86 -5.75
CA GLU A 461 29.02 -1.15 -4.98
C GLU A 461 29.06 -1.65 -3.52
N GLU A 462 27.90 -1.88 -2.90
CA GLU A 462 27.79 -2.47 -1.56
C GLU A 462 28.46 -3.85 -1.50
N ALA A 463 28.13 -4.74 -2.45
CA ALA A 463 28.74 -6.07 -2.53
C ALA A 463 30.26 -6.00 -2.72
N VAL A 464 30.77 -5.05 -3.50
CA VAL A 464 32.22 -4.82 -3.63
C VAL A 464 32.83 -4.30 -2.32
N SER A 465 32.15 -3.41 -1.60
CA SER A 465 32.57 -2.91 -0.28
C SER A 465 32.64 -4.02 0.77
N LEU A 466 31.64 -4.90 0.81
CA LEU A 466 31.58 -6.05 1.73
C LEU A 466 32.68 -7.08 1.44
N ARG A 467 32.91 -7.44 0.17
CA ARG A 467 34.03 -8.35 -0.21
C ARG A 467 35.39 -7.80 0.19
N ARG A 468 35.62 -6.48 0.04
CA ARG A 468 36.85 -5.82 0.50
C ARG A 468 37.05 -5.88 2.01
N ARG A 469 35.98 -6.00 2.80
CA ARG A 469 36.00 -6.19 4.25
C ARG A 469 36.10 -7.67 4.68
N GLY A 470 36.06 -8.61 3.74
CA GLY A 470 36.04 -10.05 4.01
C GLY A 470 34.66 -10.61 4.37
N GLU A 471 33.60 -9.82 4.19
CA GLU A 471 32.21 -10.17 4.51
C GLU A 471 31.53 -10.89 3.33
N GLU A 472 32.13 -11.96 2.81
CA GLU A 472 31.72 -12.62 1.55
C GLU A 472 30.29 -13.19 1.60
N GLU A 473 29.86 -13.72 2.75
CA GLU A 473 28.49 -14.24 2.95
C GLU A 473 27.46 -13.11 2.81
N LEU A 474 27.68 -11.99 3.51
CA LEU A 474 26.82 -10.81 3.43
C LEU A 474 26.86 -10.15 2.04
N ALA A 475 28.03 -10.14 1.39
CA ALA A 475 28.18 -9.70 0.00
C ALA A 475 27.42 -10.56 -1.01
N GLY A 476 27.22 -11.85 -0.71
CA GLY A 476 26.38 -12.76 -1.50
C GLY A 476 24.88 -12.57 -1.27
N MET A 477 24.48 -11.82 -0.24
CA MET A 477 23.08 -11.58 0.11
C MET A 477 22.56 -10.19 -0.26
N VAL A 478 23.39 -9.27 -0.74
CA VAL A 478 23.00 -7.85 -0.97
C VAL A 478 21.73 -7.70 -1.80
N GLU A 479 21.58 -8.46 -2.89
CA GLU A 479 20.40 -8.42 -3.77
C GLU A 479 19.09 -8.83 -3.07
N SER A 480 19.13 -9.46 -1.89
CA SER A 480 17.94 -9.87 -1.14
C SER A 480 17.51 -8.91 -0.04
N TYR A 481 18.29 -7.87 0.26
CA TYR A 481 17.98 -6.90 1.34
C TYR A 481 18.28 -5.42 1.03
N SER A 482 19.09 -5.12 0.01
CA SER A 482 19.54 -3.76 -0.30
C SER A 482 18.49 -3.03 -1.15
N GLU A 483 18.01 -1.88 -0.63
CA GLU A 483 17.07 -0.99 -1.31
C GLU A 483 17.85 0.06 -2.11
N CYS A 484 17.82 0.00 -3.44
CA CYS A 484 18.63 0.92 -4.24
C CYS A 484 17.93 2.26 -4.52
N GLU A 485 18.15 3.21 -3.62
CA GLU A 485 17.51 4.54 -3.65
C GLU A 485 18.19 5.53 -4.62
N ASP A 486 19.33 5.17 -5.19
CA ASP A 486 20.08 5.94 -6.21
C ASP A 486 20.79 4.94 -7.15
N CYS A 487 19.96 4.25 -7.94
CA CYS A 487 20.30 3.27 -8.99
C CYS A 487 19.82 3.67 -10.40
N ALA A 488 18.81 4.52 -10.46
CA ALA A 488 18.10 4.93 -11.66
C ALA A 488 17.61 6.37 -11.44
N SER A 489 17.41 7.09 -12.53
CA SER A 489 16.92 8.47 -12.53
C SER A 489 15.89 8.61 -13.63
N VAL A 490 14.93 9.52 -13.44
CA VAL A 490 14.00 9.96 -14.48
C VAL A 490 13.99 11.49 -14.49
N ASP A 491 14.83 12.08 -15.33
CA ASP A 491 15.02 13.52 -15.39
C ASP A 491 13.97 14.21 -16.28
N ALA A 492 13.11 15.00 -15.66
CA ALA A 492 12.14 15.83 -16.37
C ALA A 492 12.79 16.92 -17.24
N ALA A 493 14.06 17.28 -17.02
CA ALA A 493 14.77 18.26 -17.84
C ALA A 493 15.08 17.72 -19.25
N HIS A 494 15.19 16.40 -19.43
CA HIS A 494 15.38 15.77 -20.74
C HIS A 494 14.11 15.80 -21.63
N ILE A 495 12.93 16.15 -21.08
CA ILE A 495 11.66 16.21 -21.80
C ILE A 495 11.30 17.66 -22.12
N VAL A 496 11.76 18.11 -23.30
CA VAL A 496 11.72 19.50 -23.73
C VAL A 496 10.41 19.81 -24.49
N PRO A 497 9.63 20.84 -24.09
CA PRO A 497 8.43 21.27 -24.81
C PRO A 497 8.77 22.01 -26.11
N THR A 498 7.98 21.77 -27.16
CA THR A 498 8.02 22.54 -28.42
C THR A 498 7.18 23.82 -28.30
N ALA A 499 7.25 24.70 -29.31
CA ALA A 499 6.40 25.90 -29.38
C ALA A 499 4.89 25.60 -29.48
N GLN A 500 4.51 24.34 -29.71
CA GLN A 500 3.14 23.85 -29.83
C GLN A 500 2.56 23.43 -28.48
N ALA A 501 3.41 23.15 -27.48
CA ALA A 501 3.03 22.90 -26.09
C ALA A 501 2.83 24.23 -25.33
N GLN A 502 1.74 24.95 -25.63
CA GLN A 502 1.45 26.27 -25.06
C GLN A 502 1.13 26.26 -23.55
N GLY A 503 0.84 25.07 -22.99
CA GLY A 503 0.77 24.84 -21.55
C GLY A 503 2.14 24.63 -20.86
N GLY A 504 3.17 24.26 -21.62
CA GLY A 504 4.50 23.93 -21.09
C GLY A 504 4.57 22.61 -20.29
N SER A 505 5.72 22.37 -19.67
CA SER A 505 5.98 21.23 -18.77
C SER A 505 6.70 21.70 -17.50
N PHE A 506 6.72 20.82 -16.50
CA PHE A 506 7.39 21.03 -15.21
C PHE A 506 7.93 19.70 -14.68
N ALA A 507 8.84 19.75 -13.73
CA ALA A 507 9.30 18.58 -12.98
C ALA A 507 8.43 18.40 -11.72
N THR A 508 8.13 17.15 -11.35
CA THR A 508 7.38 16.84 -10.11
C THR A 508 8.08 15.74 -9.34
N TYR A 509 8.46 16.03 -8.10
CA TYR A 509 9.02 15.03 -7.18
C TYR A 509 8.18 14.97 -5.92
N HIS A 510 8.02 13.80 -5.34
CA HIS A 510 7.70 13.69 -3.92
C HIS A 510 8.99 13.92 -3.14
N ALA A 511 8.93 14.66 -2.03
CA ALA A 511 10.12 14.98 -1.25
C ALA A 511 9.71 15.14 0.21
N TYR A 512 9.98 14.09 1.00
CA TYR A 512 9.71 14.04 2.42
C TYR A 512 11.01 14.29 3.22
N PRO A 513 10.99 15.05 4.32
CA PRO A 513 12.23 15.48 5.00
C PRO A 513 13.02 14.35 5.65
N TYR A 514 12.39 13.18 5.84
CA TYR A 514 12.95 12.03 6.53
C TYR A 514 13.41 10.90 5.60
N TYR A 515 13.01 10.84 4.32
CA TYR A 515 13.33 9.72 3.43
C TYR A 515 13.44 10.19 1.96
N PRO A 516 14.44 9.72 1.19
CA PRO A 516 15.40 8.65 1.53
C PRO A 516 16.52 9.09 2.47
N ASP A 517 17.23 8.11 3.03
CA ASP A 517 18.30 8.36 4.01
C ASP A 517 19.42 9.26 3.47
N PHE A 518 19.67 9.30 2.15
CA PHE A 518 20.69 10.19 1.57
C PHE A 518 20.48 11.67 1.93
N MET A 519 19.22 12.14 2.03
CA MET A 519 18.93 13.51 2.46
C MET A 519 19.41 13.78 3.89
N ASN A 520 19.35 12.77 4.76
CA ASN A 520 19.73 12.87 6.18
C ASN A 520 21.22 12.63 6.42
N LEU A 521 21.82 11.73 5.63
CA LEU A 521 23.19 11.25 5.81
C LEU A 521 24.21 12.11 5.08
N ASP A 522 23.83 12.84 4.02
CA ASP A 522 24.78 13.68 3.30
C ASP A 522 25.35 14.81 4.20
N PRO A 523 26.68 14.87 4.38
CA PRO A 523 27.31 15.85 5.26
C PRO A 523 27.28 17.28 4.69
N GLY A 524 27.01 17.45 3.39
CA GLY A 524 26.64 18.71 2.75
C GLY A 524 25.31 19.21 3.29
N TYR A 525 24.24 18.44 3.12
CA TYR A 525 22.90 18.79 3.61
C TYR A 525 22.85 18.99 5.13
N GLY A 526 23.64 18.24 5.92
CA GLY A 526 23.79 18.49 7.36
C GLY A 526 24.34 19.89 7.74
N ARG A 527 25.06 20.55 6.80
CA ARG A 527 25.56 21.93 6.98
C ARG A 527 24.58 22.99 6.48
N ASP A 528 23.57 22.62 5.70
CA ASP A 528 22.63 23.57 5.10
C ASP A 528 21.71 24.23 6.13
N ARG A 529 21.31 25.46 5.79
CA ARG A 529 20.49 26.33 6.65
C ARG A 529 19.41 27.00 5.82
N ASP A 530 18.19 27.00 6.32
CA ASP A 530 17.11 27.89 5.91
C ASP A 530 17.13 29.18 6.74
N SER A 531 16.14 30.06 6.54
CA SER A 531 15.96 31.30 7.32
C SER A 531 15.62 31.12 8.81
N LEU A 532 15.29 29.91 9.26
CA LEU A 532 14.94 29.54 10.65
C LEU A 532 16.02 28.69 11.35
N GLY A 533 16.96 28.08 10.63
CA GLY A 533 18.08 27.31 11.20
C GLY A 533 18.51 26.10 10.36
N PRO A 534 19.02 25.02 10.99
CA PRO A 534 19.35 23.76 10.34
C PRO A 534 18.17 23.16 9.58
N SER A 535 18.41 22.79 8.31
CA SER A 535 17.50 22.00 7.48
C SER A 535 18.33 21.21 6.48
N ASN A 536 18.29 19.88 6.57
CA ASN A 536 18.84 19.01 5.52
C ASN A 536 17.97 19.11 4.24
N TYR A 537 16.65 19.20 4.43
CA TYR A 537 15.66 19.24 3.37
C TYR A 537 15.89 20.40 2.39
N ILE A 538 16.18 21.61 2.89
CA ILE A 538 16.45 22.75 2.00
C ILE A 538 17.73 22.58 1.16
N GLY A 539 18.73 21.83 1.66
CA GLY A 539 19.93 21.50 0.90
C GLY A 539 19.58 20.67 -0.35
N TYR A 540 18.82 19.60 -0.15
CA TYR A 540 18.27 18.78 -1.23
C TYR A 540 17.42 19.58 -2.23
N LEU A 541 16.51 20.43 -1.74
CA LEU A 541 15.68 21.27 -2.60
C LEU A 541 16.50 22.28 -3.42
N ARG A 542 17.60 22.80 -2.87
CA ARG A 542 18.52 23.72 -3.56
C ARG A 542 19.27 23.01 -4.68
N ASP A 543 19.70 21.76 -4.48
CA ASP A 543 20.34 20.96 -5.52
C ASP A 543 19.36 20.57 -6.63
N LEU A 544 18.15 20.11 -6.30
CA LEU A 544 17.07 19.90 -7.28
C LEU A 544 16.80 21.17 -8.08
N LYS A 545 16.74 22.33 -7.42
CA LYS A 545 16.52 23.61 -8.11
C LYS A 545 17.71 24.01 -8.99
N ALA A 546 18.93 23.76 -8.55
CA ALA A 546 20.14 24.03 -9.32
C ALA A 546 20.19 23.18 -10.60
N HIS A 547 19.79 21.91 -10.51
CA HIS A 547 19.68 20.98 -11.64
C HIS A 547 18.64 21.45 -12.67
N HIS A 548 17.39 21.66 -12.25
CA HIS A 548 16.29 22.04 -13.15
C HIS A 548 16.34 23.50 -13.64
N GLY A 549 17.05 24.38 -12.94
CA GLY A 549 17.25 25.78 -13.33
C GLY A 549 15.94 26.53 -13.59
N ALA A 550 15.65 26.83 -14.85
CA ALA A 550 14.46 27.56 -15.29
C ALA A 550 13.21 26.68 -15.50
N GLN A 551 13.32 25.34 -15.46
CA GLN A 551 12.15 24.47 -15.43
C GLN A 551 11.43 24.66 -14.08
N PRO A 552 10.09 24.81 -14.06
CA PRO A 552 9.35 24.81 -12.80
C PRO A 552 9.46 23.44 -12.13
N VAL A 553 9.68 23.42 -10.82
CA VAL A 553 9.73 22.20 -10.00
C VAL A 553 8.61 22.27 -8.97
N LEU A 554 7.72 21.29 -8.97
CA LEU A 554 6.65 21.13 -7.99
C LEU A 554 7.02 20.00 -7.02
N ILE A 555 6.96 20.26 -5.71
CA ILE A 555 6.96 19.16 -4.75
C ILE A 555 5.52 18.61 -4.66
N GLY A 556 5.30 17.46 -5.31
CA GLY A 556 3.99 16.84 -5.47
C GLY A 556 3.43 16.22 -4.20
N GLU A 557 4.31 15.88 -3.25
CA GLU A 557 4.00 15.48 -1.88
C GLU A 557 5.10 15.92 -0.91
N VAL A 558 4.70 16.49 0.22
CA VAL A 558 5.54 16.90 1.35
C VAL A 558 4.70 16.91 2.63
N GLY A 559 5.31 16.58 3.76
CA GLY A 559 4.71 16.75 5.09
C GLY A 559 5.30 15.81 6.12
N VAL A 560 4.82 15.91 7.36
CA VAL A 560 5.02 14.91 8.42
C VAL A 560 3.70 14.57 9.10
N PRO A 561 3.51 13.35 9.64
CA PRO A 561 2.27 12.97 10.29
C PRO A 561 2.28 13.20 11.81
N SER A 562 1.09 13.28 12.40
CA SER A 562 0.85 13.54 13.83
C SER A 562 0.60 12.27 14.66
N SER A 563 1.38 11.21 14.42
CA SER A 563 1.20 9.87 15.03
C SER A 563 1.92 9.69 16.36
N ARG A 564 1.51 8.66 17.13
CA ARG A 564 2.29 8.20 18.29
C ARG A 564 3.56 7.47 17.87
N GLY A 565 3.46 6.62 16.86
CA GLY A 565 4.59 5.84 16.33
C GLY A 565 5.51 6.64 15.42
N VAL A 566 6.79 6.25 15.39
CA VAL A 566 7.81 6.71 14.44
C VAL A 566 8.14 5.54 13.50
N ALA A 567 8.12 5.80 12.20
CA ALA A 567 8.53 4.82 11.16
C ALA A 567 9.89 5.12 10.52
N HIS A 568 10.42 6.33 10.69
CA HIS A 568 11.72 6.76 10.17
C HIS A 568 12.20 7.97 10.97
N GLN A 569 13.49 8.01 11.33
CA GLN A 569 14.09 9.13 12.07
C GLN A 569 14.82 10.10 11.14
N GLN A 570 14.92 11.35 11.59
CA GLN A 570 15.37 12.51 10.82
C GLN A 570 16.24 13.44 11.71
N PRO A 571 17.38 13.99 11.26
CA PRO A 571 18.35 14.68 12.13
C PRO A 571 17.85 15.93 12.87
N GLN A 572 16.90 16.68 12.31
CA GLN A 572 16.23 17.83 12.95
C GLN A 572 14.98 17.43 13.76
N GLY A 573 14.67 16.13 13.82
CA GLY A 573 13.47 15.60 14.47
C GLY A 573 12.21 15.65 13.61
N TRP A 574 12.31 15.94 12.31
CA TRP A 574 11.17 15.96 11.37
C TRP A 574 10.87 14.55 10.87
N ASN A 575 10.58 13.67 11.82
CA ASN A 575 10.53 12.23 11.65
C ASN A 575 9.32 11.79 10.79
N HIS A 576 9.33 10.55 10.33
CA HIS A 576 8.11 9.91 9.84
C HIS A 576 7.23 9.54 11.04
N GLY A 577 6.56 10.53 11.62
CA GLY A 577 5.67 10.40 12.77
C GLY A 577 6.30 10.73 14.13
N GLY A 578 5.56 10.50 15.20
CA GLY A 578 5.98 10.76 16.58
C GLY A 578 5.67 12.18 17.09
N HIS A 579 4.99 13.00 16.28
CA HIS A 579 4.68 14.42 16.52
C HIS A 579 3.28 14.64 17.09
N THR A 580 3.12 15.70 17.89
CA THR A 580 1.82 16.31 18.18
C THR A 580 1.27 17.00 16.93
N GLU A 581 -0.02 17.33 16.93
CA GLU A 581 -0.65 18.07 15.81
C GLU A 581 -0.09 19.49 15.66
N LYS A 582 0.33 20.09 16.77
CA LYS A 582 1.01 21.39 16.79
C LYS A 582 2.41 21.30 16.18
N GLU A 583 3.17 20.25 16.48
CA GLU A 583 4.48 19.99 15.88
C GLU A 583 4.35 19.70 14.38
N GLN A 584 3.42 18.83 13.96
CA GLN A 584 3.09 18.61 12.55
C GLN A 584 2.90 19.95 11.82
N GLY A 585 1.96 20.79 12.28
CA GLY A 585 1.68 22.05 11.60
C GLY A 585 2.84 23.05 11.59
N THR A 586 3.73 22.96 12.58
CA THR A 586 4.93 23.81 12.66
C THR A 586 6.01 23.32 11.69
N ILE A 587 6.18 22.01 11.56
CA ILE A 587 7.13 21.39 10.62
C ILE A 587 6.63 21.58 9.19
N ASP A 588 5.38 21.23 8.88
CA ASP A 588 4.78 21.39 7.55
C ASP A 588 4.80 22.85 7.06
N ALA A 589 4.57 23.81 7.97
CA ALA A 589 4.72 25.24 7.66
C ALA A 589 6.15 25.61 7.26
N ARG A 590 7.15 25.02 7.93
CA ARG A 590 8.57 25.23 7.60
C ARG A 590 8.96 24.55 6.29
N LEU A 591 8.51 23.31 6.05
CA LEU A 591 8.77 22.60 4.78
C LEU A 591 8.19 23.37 3.57
N MET A 592 6.99 23.93 3.70
CA MET A 592 6.41 24.81 2.67
C MET A 592 7.20 26.13 2.51
N GLY A 593 7.83 26.62 3.57
CA GLY A 593 8.78 27.75 3.55
C GLY A 593 10.09 27.42 2.83
N ASP A 594 10.69 26.25 3.11
CA ASP A 594 11.92 25.78 2.47
C ASP A 594 11.75 25.66 0.94
N ILE A 595 10.57 25.23 0.48
CA ILE A 595 10.18 25.15 -0.94
C ILE A 595 10.14 26.54 -1.61
N ASP A 596 9.61 27.57 -0.95
CA ASP A 596 9.64 28.96 -1.44
C ASP A 596 11.06 29.55 -1.39
N GLU A 597 11.79 29.31 -0.30
CA GLU A 597 13.12 29.87 -0.07
C GLU A 597 14.14 29.32 -1.09
N ALA A 598 14.09 28.01 -1.36
CA ALA A 598 14.86 27.35 -2.41
C ALA A 598 14.42 27.76 -3.83
N GLY A 599 13.26 28.38 -4.00
CA GLY A 599 12.81 28.94 -5.28
C GLY A 599 12.14 27.94 -6.22
N LEU A 600 11.46 26.94 -5.67
CA LEU A 600 10.63 26.00 -6.42
C LEU A 600 9.26 26.64 -6.77
N ALA A 601 8.48 25.98 -7.62
CA ALA A 601 7.20 26.50 -8.12
C ALA A 601 6.03 26.29 -7.13
N GLY A 602 6.25 25.47 -6.09
CA GLY A 602 5.32 25.25 -4.98
C GLY A 602 5.40 23.84 -4.40
N GLY A 603 4.56 23.59 -3.41
CA GLY A 603 4.45 22.32 -2.70
C GLY A 603 3.00 21.88 -2.51
N VAL A 604 2.79 20.58 -2.32
CA VAL A 604 1.47 19.99 -2.09
C VAL A 604 1.52 19.14 -0.82
N LEU A 605 0.84 19.59 0.22
CA LEU A 605 0.84 18.91 1.53
C LEU A 605 0.17 17.54 1.45
N PHE A 606 0.83 16.51 1.97
CA PHE A 606 0.24 15.20 2.22
C PHE A 606 -0.18 15.15 3.71
N ALA A 607 -1.47 15.15 4.05
CA ALA A 607 -2.66 15.16 3.19
C ALA A 607 -3.83 15.97 3.80
N LEU A 608 -4.97 16.03 3.11
CA LEU A 608 -6.15 16.75 3.61
C LEU A 608 -6.84 16.01 4.77
N VAL A 609 -6.93 14.68 4.71
CA VAL A 609 -7.69 13.83 5.65
C VAL A 609 -6.86 12.62 6.05
N ASP A 610 -6.98 12.18 7.31
CA ASP A 610 -6.45 10.91 7.80
C ASP A 610 -7.16 9.71 7.12
N GLU A 611 -6.41 8.67 6.73
CA GLU A 611 -6.93 7.55 5.94
C GLU A 611 -6.52 6.19 6.54
N TRP A 612 -7.44 5.56 7.27
CA TRP A 612 -7.16 4.36 8.09
C TRP A 612 -6.81 3.09 7.30
N PHE A 613 -6.91 3.09 5.97
CA PHE A 613 -6.53 1.93 5.15
C PHE A 613 -5.01 1.83 4.93
N LYS A 614 -4.28 2.94 5.09
CA LYS A 614 -2.85 3.04 4.79
C LYS A 614 -2.04 2.23 5.80
N ARG A 615 -0.83 1.82 5.37
CA ARG A 615 0.08 0.98 6.15
C ARG A 615 1.53 1.31 5.85
N ASN A 616 2.33 1.55 6.87
CA ASN A 616 3.79 1.64 6.73
C ASN A 616 4.48 0.27 6.94
N TRP A 617 5.73 0.18 6.50
CA TRP A 617 6.55 -1.04 6.52
C TRP A 617 6.72 -1.67 7.92
N LEU A 618 6.61 -0.91 9.02
CA LEU A 618 6.72 -1.47 10.36
C LEU A 618 5.53 -2.30 10.79
N VAL A 619 4.33 -2.02 10.28
CA VAL A 619 3.08 -2.67 10.69
C VAL A 619 2.44 -3.53 9.59
N PHE A 620 2.83 -3.32 8.33
CA PHE A 620 2.24 -3.99 7.15
C PHE A 620 2.09 -5.51 7.29
N ASP A 621 3.12 -6.20 7.81
CA ASP A 621 3.14 -7.65 8.01
C ASP A 621 2.27 -8.13 9.18
N PHE A 622 2.00 -7.26 10.15
CA PHE A 622 1.37 -7.59 11.44
C PHE A 622 -0.12 -7.24 11.49
N GLU A 623 -0.61 -6.37 10.62
CA GLU A 623 -2.02 -5.97 10.56
C GLU A 623 -2.86 -6.96 9.75
N VAL A 624 -3.05 -8.14 10.35
CA VAL A 624 -3.73 -9.28 9.74
C VAL A 624 -5.07 -9.61 10.42
N PRO A 625 -6.18 -9.72 9.67
CA PRO A 625 -6.25 -9.83 8.20
C PRO A 625 -6.35 -8.48 7.47
N ALA A 626 -5.65 -8.37 6.34
CA ALA A 626 -5.45 -7.10 5.61
C ALA A 626 -6.76 -6.48 5.08
N GLU A 627 -7.76 -7.29 4.74
CA GLU A 627 -9.08 -6.81 4.29
C GLU A 627 -9.87 -6.06 5.37
N ARG A 628 -9.45 -6.14 6.64
CA ARG A 628 -10.06 -5.41 7.77
C ARG A 628 -9.29 -4.16 8.18
N LYS A 629 -8.17 -3.83 7.53
CA LYS A 629 -7.35 -2.66 7.91
C LYS A 629 -8.13 -1.34 8.06
N PRO A 630 -9.07 -0.97 7.16
CA PRO A 630 -9.80 0.29 7.29
C PRO A 630 -10.77 0.36 8.49
N MET A 631 -10.97 -0.75 9.22
CA MET A 631 -11.94 -0.82 10.33
C MET A 631 -11.44 -0.19 11.63
N TRP A 632 -10.15 0.15 11.74
CA TRP A 632 -9.56 0.69 12.96
C TRP A 632 -8.35 1.57 12.67
N LEU A 633 -8.09 2.53 13.56
CA LEU A 633 -6.98 3.46 13.49
C LEU A 633 -5.78 2.90 14.26
N ASN A 634 -4.69 2.59 13.57
CA ASN A 634 -3.44 2.27 14.25
C ASN A 634 -2.67 3.56 14.52
N VAL A 635 -2.72 4.04 15.78
CA VAL A 635 -2.01 5.26 16.20
C VAL A 635 -0.48 5.12 16.20
N LEU A 636 0.04 3.89 16.04
CA LEU A 636 1.45 3.63 15.77
C LEU A 636 1.81 3.74 14.29
N ASP A 637 0.84 3.80 13.38
CA ASP A 637 1.08 3.99 11.96
C ASP A 637 1.11 5.50 11.61
N PRO A 638 2.25 6.04 11.17
CA PRO A 638 2.32 7.42 10.68
C PRO A 638 1.46 7.67 9.44
N GLU A 639 1.29 6.69 8.55
CA GLU A 639 0.59 6.82 7.27
C GLU A 639 -0.91 7.13 7.43
N GLU A 640 -1.51 6.69 8.53
CA GLU A 640 -2.91 6.98 8.86
C GLU A 640 -3.11 8.41 9.39
N ASN A 641 -2.04 9.11 9.78
CA ASN A 641 -2.08 10.33 10.60
C ASN A 641 -1.55 11.60 9.89
N TYR A 642 -1.47 11.58 8.56
CA TYR A 642 -1.03 12.71 7.71
C TYR A 642 -2.04 13.83 7.51
N GLY A 643 -3.33 13.56 7.70
CA GLY A 643 -4.39 14.51 7.41
C GLY A 643 -4.31 15.75 8.29
N VAL A 644 -4.43 16.95 7.72
CA VAL A 644 -4.71 18.18 8.49
C VAL A 644 -6.13 18.19 9.07
N LEU A 645 -7.01 17.32 8.55
CA LEU A 645 -8.28 16.94 9.15
C LEU A 645 -8.16 15.54 9.75
N ALA A 646 -8.39 15.42 11.06
CA ALA A 646 -8.34 14.16 11.76
C ALA A 646 -9.60 13.33 11.51
N ALA A 647 -9.43 12.05 11.21
CA ALA A 647 -10.51 11.07 11.17
C ALA A 647 -10.53 10.33 12.51
N ARG A 648 -11.34 10.83 13.45
CA ARG A 648 -11.32 10.41 14.86
C ARG A 648 -12.33 9.30 15.14
N PRO A 649 -11.98 8.27 15.92
CA PRO A 649 -12.94 7.32 16.47
C PRO A 649 -14.12 7.98 17.20
N GLY A 650 -15.29 7.33 17.16
CA GLY A 650 -16.51 7.81 17.81
C GLY A 650 -17.35 8.74 16.94
N GLU A 651 -18.65 8.84 17.24
CA GLU A 651 -19.61 9.59 16.41
C GLU A 651 -19.44 11.12 16.44
N ASN A 652 -19.02 11.68 17.58
CA ASN A 652 -19.01 13.14 17.81
C ASN A 652 -17.90 13.64 18.76
N ARG A 653 -17.20 12.74 19.47
CA ARG A 653 -16.08 13.02 20.36
C ARG A 653 -15.35 11.72 20.72
N TRP A 654 -14.14 11.84 21.27
CA TRP A 654 -13.47 10.76 21.99
C TRP A 654 -14.36 10.19 23.10
N ARG A 655 -14.26 8.88 23.34
CA ARG A 655 -15.04 8.21 24.39
C ARG A 655 -14.51 8.48 25.80
N VAL A 656 -13.18 8.54 25.91
CA VAL A 656 -12.43 8.90 27.13
C VAL A 656 -11.38 9.92 26.72
N THR A 657 -11.44 11.09 27.35
CA THR A 657 -10.43 12.14 27.22
C THR A 657 -9.43 12.00 28.35
N ILE A 658 -8.13 11.84 28.05
CA ILE A 658 -7.07 11.79 29.06
C ILE A 658 -6.84 13.23 29.58
N ASP A 659 -7.54 13.61 30.65
CA ASP A 659 -7.57 14.99 31.17
C ASP A 659 -7.55 15.11 32.71
N GLY A 660 -7.64 13.98 33.42
CA GLY A 660 -7.58 13.88 34.88
C GLY A 660 -8.92 14.11 35.59
N ARG A 661 -10.02 14.42 34.88
CA ARG A 661 -11.32 14.77 35.48
C ARG A 661 -12.20 13.57 35.78
N MET A 662 -11.96 12.45 35.13
CA MET A 662 -12.69 11.19 35.29
C MET A 662 -14.18 11.22 34.91
N ASP A 663 -14.72 12.34 34.43
CA ASP A 663 -16.14 12.51 34.11
C ASP A 663 -16.63 11.57 32.99
N ASP A 664 -15.76 11.29 32.00
CA ASP A 664 -16.03 10.36 30.89
C ASP A 664 -16.16 8.90 31.34
N TRP A 665 -15.69 8.57 32.55
CA TRP A 665 -15.79 7.24 33.16
C TRP A 665 -17.10 7.03 33.95
N ASN A 666 -17.97 8.04 34.06
CA ASN A 666 -19.22 7.91 34.80
C ASN A 666 -20.14 6.85 34.17
N GLY A 667 -20.55 5.86 34.98
CA GLY A 667 -21.38 4.74 34.53
C GLY A 667 -20.60 3.57 33.91
N VAL A 668 -19.26 3.63 33.88
CA VAL A 668 -18.40 2.48 33.54
C VAL A 668 -18.37 1.47 34.71
N PRO A 669 -18.64 0.17 34.47
CA PRO A 669 -18.45 -0.87 35.49
C PRO A 669 -16.95 -1.17 35.70
N SER A 670 -16.50 -1.18 36.96
CA SER A 670 -15.11 -1.49 37.34
C SER A 670 -14.80 -2.99 37.20
N LEU A 671 -14.02 -3.39 36.19
CA LEU A 671 -13.69 -4.80 35.93
C LEU A 671 -13.15 -5.57 37.15
N LEU A 672 -12.33 -4.92 37.98
CA LEU A 672 -11.75 -5.47 39.20
C LEU A 672 -12.17 -4.63 40.40
N THR A 673 -12.59 -5.28 41.49
CA THR A 673 -12.97 -4.60 42.75
C THR A 673 -12.36 -5.29 43.96
N ARG A 674 -11.98 -4.49 44.98
CA ARG A 674 -11.45 -5.01 46.26
C ARG A 674 -12.52 -5.70 47.14
N ARG A 675 -13.79 -5.50 46.84
CA ARG A 675 -14.94 -6.13 47.52
C ARG A 675 -15.46 -7.31 46.68
N GLU A 676 -15.96 -8.35 47.35
CA GLU A 676 -16.68 -9.45 46.70
C GLU A 676 -17.89 -8.92 45.90
N GLY A 677 -18.14 -9.51 44.72
CA GLY A 677 -19.21 -9.08 43.81
C GLY A 677 -18.77 -8.07 42.75
N GLY A 678 -17.63 -8.30 42.09
CA GLY A 678 -17.25 -7.55 40.88
C GLY A 678 -18.32 -7.64 39.78
N PRO A 679 -18.44 -6.63 38.90
CA PRO A 679 -19.57 -6.51 37.99
C PRO A 679 -19.61 -7.61 36.92
N GLU A 680 -20.80 -8.15 36.70
CA GLU A 680 -21.05 -9.26 35.76
C GLU A 680 -21.09 -8.84 34.27
N HIS A 681 -20.77 -7.58 33.95
CA HIS A 681 -21.00 -7.00 32.63
C HIS A 681 -19.76 -6.29 32.07
N PRO A 682 -19.16 -6.81 30.98
CA PRO A 682 -18.09 -6.11 30.28
C PRO A 682 -18.61 -4.86 29.57
N PHE A 683 -17.68 -3.93 29.33
CA PHE A 683 -17.85 -2.73 28.52
C PHE A 683 -18.27 -3.12 27.09
N LYS A 684 -19.29 -2.46 26.51
CA LYS A 684 -19.87 -2.95 25.24
C LYS A 684 -19.30 -2.37 23.96
N ASP A 685 -18.97 -1.08 23.88
CA ASP A 685 -18.76 -0.40 22.59
C ASP A 685 -17.67 0.70 22.59
N GLY A 686 -16.97 0.86 21.45
CA GLY A 686 -16.26 2.09 21.05
C GLY A 686 -14.73 2.15 21.28
N TYR A 687 -13.98 1.24 20.65
CA TYR A 687 -12.51 1.13 20.82
C TYR A 687 -11.73 1.10 19.50
N GLU A 688 -12.04 1.94 18.52
CA GLU A 688 -11.42 1.84 17.18
C GLU A 688 -9.92 2.22 17.13
N ALA A 689 -9.29 2.62 18.24
CA ALA A 689 -7.86 2.99 18.30
C ALA A 689 -7.10 2.55 19.57
N TYR A 690 -7.75 2.52 20.73
CA TYR A 690 -7.10 2.32 22.04
C TYR A 690 -7.85 1.35 22.94
N LEU A 691 -7.11 0.62 23.77
CA LEU A 691 -7.56 0.11 25.07
C LEU A 691 -7.48 1.24 26.10
N TYR A 692 -8.54 1.48 26.87
CA TYR A 692 -8.55 2.45 27.97
C TYR A 692 -8.61 1.73 29.32
N ILE A 693 -7.82 2.19 30.30
CA ILE A 693 -7.82 1.66 31.67
C ILE A 693 -7.91 2.84 32.66
N ARG A 694 -8.70 2.66 33.72
CA ARG A 694 -8.71 3.51 34.92
C ARG A 694 -8.31 2.67 36.11
N LEU A 695 -7.41 3.20 36.93
CA LEU A 695 -6.96 2.61 38.18
C LEU A 695 -7.32 3.57 39.32
N ASP A 696 -8.39 3.23 40.06
CA ASP A 696 -8.72 3.89 41.32
C ASP A 696 -7.83 3.35 42.44
N VAL A 697 -7.30 4.25 43.28
CA VAL A 697 -6.44 3.90 44.41
C VAL A 697 -6.85 4.62 45.69
N ASP A 698 -6.43 4.11 46.85
CA ASP A 698 -6.84 4.67 48.14
C ASP A 698 -6.33 6.12 48.36
N ARG A 699 -5.11 6.43 47.89
CA ARG A 699 -4.49 7.77 47.97
C ARG A 699 -3.29 7.89 47.02
N LEU A 700 -3.24 8.93 46.18
CA LEU A 700 -2.08 9.26 45.33
C LEU A 700 -1.16 10.30 45.98
N ASP A 701 -1.76 11.40 46.41
CA ASP A 701 -1.05 12.53 47.04
C ASP A 701 -0.84 12.27 48.53
N ALA A 702 0.35 11.76 48.88
CA ALA A 702 0.66 11.25 50.21
C ALA A 702 1.07 12.34 51.23
N ASP A 703 1.64 13.45 50.77
CA ASP A 703 2.15 14.56 51.58
C ASP A 703 1.36 15.88 51.43
N GLY A 704 0.47 15.98 50.45
CA GLY A 704 -0.46 17.07 50.23
C GLY A 704 0.00 18.10 49.20
N ASP A 705 0.93 17.75 48.31
CA ASP A 705 1.55 18.67 47.34
C ASP A 705 0.77 18.80 46.02
N GLY A 706 -0.23 17.96 45.80
CA GLY A 706 -1.03 17.91 44.57
C GLY A 706 -0.48 16.99 43.47
N ALA A 707 0.50 16.13 43.76
CA ALA A 707 1.07 15.15 42.84
C ALA A 707 1.12 13.73 43.46
N PRO A 708 1.36 12.66 42.66
CA PRO A 708 1.58 11.32 43.22
C PRO A 708 2.98 11.17 43.82
N ASP A 709 3.06 10.59 45.01
CA ASP A 709 4.35 10.25 45.63
C ASP A 709 4.92 8.93 45.08
N TRP A 710 5.55 9.05 43.90
CA TRP A 710 6.25 7.97 43.21
C TRP A 710 7.44 7.40 44.02
N GLY A 711 7.91 8.08 45.07
CA GLY A 711 8.92 7.55 45.98
C GLY A 711 8.36 6.57 47.01
N LYS A 712 7.06 6.66 47.32
CA LYS A 712 6.37 5.76 48.27
C LYS A 712 5.62 4.61 47.57
N VAL A 713 5.12 4.81 46.36
CA VAL A 713 4.34 3.81 45.62
C VAL A 713 4.58 3.89 44.10
N ALA A 714 4.66 2.73 43.47
CA ALA A 714 4.52 2.56 42.03
C ALA A 714 3.46 1.49 41.75
N TYR A 715 2.94 1.45 40.52
CA TYR A 715 1.93 0.48 40.10
C TYR A 715 2.43 -0.34 38.91
N VAL A 716 2.21 -1.64 38.97
CA VAL A 716 2.50 -2.57 37.87
C VAL A 716 1.18 -3.21 37.43
N ILE A 717 0.87 -3.14 36.14
CA ILE A 717 -0.34 -3.76 35.55
C ILE A 717 0.14 -4.81 34.55
N GLY A 718 0.09 -6.07 34.95
CA GLY A 718 0.26 -7.22 34.05
C GLY A 718 -0.97 -7.40 33.16
N ILE A 719 -0.75 -7.74 31.90
CA ILE A 719 -1.78 -7.96 30.88
C ILE A 719 -1.58 -9.33 30.22
N ASP A 720 -2.58 -10.20 30.37
CA ASP A 720 -2.81 -11.39 29.54
C ASP A 720 -3.71 -10.97 28.37
N THR A 721 -3.28 -11.29 27.15
CA THR A 721 -3.93 -10.89 25.90
C THR A 721 -4.54 -12.07 25.13
N TYR A 722 -4.29 -13.32 25.54
CA TYR A 722 -4.64 -14.49 24.73
C TYR A 722 -5.05 -15.74 25.54
N ASP A 723 -4.09 -16.53 26.00
CA ASP A 723 -4.31 -17.81 26.67
C ASP A 723 -3.53 -17.78 27.97
N ALA A 724 -4.24 -17.68 29.09
CA ALA A 724 -3.70 -17.49 30.43
C ALA A 724 -2.71 -18.57 30.93
N ARG A 725 -2.42 -19.60 30.13
CA ARG A 725 -1.37 -20.61 30.37
C ARG A 725 -0.06 -20.30 29.61
N ARG A 726 -0.04 -19.25 28.81
CA ARG A 726 1.09 -18.77 28.01
C ARG A 726 1.50 -17.39 28.49
N GLY A 727 2.72 -16.98 28.18
CA GLY A 727 3.34 -15.75 28.67
C GLY A 727 4.01 -15.99 30.03
N ASP A 728 4.52 -14.92 30.61
CA ASP A 728 5.26 -14.99 31.88
C ASP A 728 4.30 -15.01 33.08
N HIS A 729 4.32 -16.09 33.84
CA HIS A 729 3.57 -16.24 35.10
C HIS A 729 4.21 -15.47 36.28
N ARG A 730 5.04 -14.46 36.02
CA ARG A 730 5.73 -13.66 37.04
C ARG A 730 5.81 -12.19 36.64
N LEU A 731 5.52 -11.29 37.58
CA LEU A 731 5.71 -9.85 37.37
C LEU A 731 7.20 -9.47 37.27
N PRO A 732 7.57 -8.43 36.49
CA PRO A 732 8.93 -7.93 36.33
C PRO A 732 9.43 -7.14 37.55
N ILE A 733 9.32 -7.71 38.75
CA ILE A 733 9.71 -7.12 40.03
C ILE A 733 10.66 -8.04 40.80
N SER A 734 11.57 -7.45 41.61
CA SER A 734 12.59 -8.23 42.33
C SER A 734 12.00 -9.13 43.43
N ASP A 735 10.82 -8.81 43.97
CA ASP A 735 10.05 -9.64 44.92
C ASP A 735 9.45 -10.94 44.32
N ARG A 736 9.74 -11.25 43.04
CA ARG A 736 9.37 -12.48 42.33
C ARG A 736 7.88 -12.88 42.40
N THR A 737 6.98 -11.89 42.49
CA THR A 737 5.54 -12.15 42.63
C THR A 737 4.99 -12.90 41.42
N ALA A 738 4.37 -14.05 41.69
CA ALA A 738 3.69 -14.86 40.69
C ALA A 738 2.37 -14.22 40.24
N SER A 739 1.99 -14.53 39.00
CA SER A 739 0.72 -14.17 38.37
C SER A 739 -0.11 -15.44 38.11
N PRO A 740 -1.42 -15.43 38.41
CA PRO A 740 -2.30 -16.60 38.21
C PRO A 740 -2.63 -16.87 36.73
N ALA A 741 -2.33 -15.90 35.84
CA ALA A 741 -2.32 -16.03 34.39
C ALA A 741 -0.94 -15.62 33.86
N GLY A 742 -0.47 -16.24 32.78
CA GLY A 742 0.75 -15.78 32.10
C GLY A 742 0.49 -14.46 31.37
N LEU A 743 1.51 -13.60 31.32
CA LEU A 743 1.38 -12.20 30.93
C LEU A 743 2.28 -11.94 29.71
N GLU A 744 1.73 -11.34 28.65
CA GLU A 744 2.53 -10.89 27.51
C GLU A 744 3.05 -9.46 27.69
N PHE A 745 2.38 -8.62 28.48
CA PHE A 745 2.77 -7.23 28.69
C PHE A 745 2.68 -6.80 30.15
N CYS A 746 3.49 -5.81 30.52
CA CYS A 746 3.42 -5.14 31.81
C CYS A 746 3.55 -3.63 31.65
N VAL A 747 2.55 -2.88 32.12
CA VAL A 747 2.68 -1.42 32.34
C VAL A 747 3.34 -1.20 33.69
N ILE A 748 4.32 -0.30 33.73
CA ILE A 748 4.92 0.24 34.97
C ILE A 748 4.59 1.73 35.03
N LEU A 749 3.92 2.13 36.11
CA LEU A 749 3.69 3.52 36.51
C LEU A 749 4.56 3.82 37.73
N ASP A 750 5.75 4.37 37.51
CA ASP A 750 6.76 4.64 38.53
C ASP A 750 7.28 6.09 38.54
N GLY A 751 6.71 6.96 37.71
CA GLY A 751 7.10 8.37 37.59
C GLY A 751 6.62 9.01 36.29
N GLN A 752 6.56 10.34 36.24
CA GLN A 752 6.03 11.10 35.10
C GLN A 752 6.73 10.77 33.77
N ASP A 753 8.07 10.78 33.78
CA ASP A 753 8.90 10.57 32.57
C ASP A 753 9.46 9.14 32.45
N THR A 754 9.19 8.27 33.44
CA THR A 754 9.74 6.92 33.53
C THR A 754 8.72 5.81 33.28
N SER A 755 7.42 6.15 33.34
CA SER A 755 6.34 5.20 33.11
C SER A 755 6.38 4.61 31.70
N ARG A 756 6.17 3.28 31.60
CA ARG A 756 6.47 2.51 30.37
C ARG A 756 5.65 1.24 30.25
N LEU A 757 5.35 0.85 29.02
CA LEU A 757 4.82 -0.47 28.65
C LEU A 757 5.97 -1.40 28.25
N LEU A 758 6.02 -2.59 28.82
CA LEU A 758 7.00 -3.63 28.51
C LEU A 758 6.32 -4.85 27.91
N VAL A 759 7.08 -5.64 27.16
CA VAL A 759 6.67 -6.91 26.56
C VAL A 759 7.49 -8.06 27.14
N ASP A 760 6.88 -9.23 27.31
CA ASP A 760 7.56 -10.48 27.64
C ASP A 760 8.57 -10.84 26.53
N GLN A 761 9.81 -11.17 26.89
CA GLN A 761 10.91 -11.30 25.93
C GLN A 761 10.60 -12.23 24.73
N PRO A 762 9.95 -13.41 24.88
CA PRO A 762 9.59 -14.28 23.77
C PRO A 762 8.49 -13.73 22.84
N TYR A 763 7.76 -12.68 23.24
CA TYR A 763 6.67 -12.07 22.47
C TYR A 763 7.03 -10.71 21.83
N ASP A 764 8.27 -10.23 22.03
CA ASP A 764 8.74 -9.00 21.41
C ASP A 764 8.97 -9.16 19.89
N ILE A 765 8.08 -8.55 19.09
CA ILE A 765 8.22 -8.49 17.63
C ILE A 765 9.38 -7.62 17.15
N GLY A 766 9.94 -6.77 18.02
CA GLY A 766 11.03 -5.86 17.69
C GLY A 766 12.34 -6.61 17.47
N THR A 767 12.85 -7.23 18.53
CA THR A 767 14.08 -8.04 18.51
C THR A 767 13.92 -9.36 17.76
N HIS A 768 12.69 -9.89 17.63
CA HIS A 768 12.41 -11.14 16.93
C HIS A 768 11.77 -10.96 15.55
N ARG A 769 11.82 -9.77 14.91
CA ARG A 769 11.16 -9.47 13.60
C ARG A 769 11.49 -10.43 12.43
N HIS A 770 12.51 -11.27 12.57
CA HIS A 770 12.88 -12.30 11.59
C HIS A 770 12.98 -13.72 12.18
N GLN A 771 12.46 -13.91 13.40
CA GLN A 771 12.56 -15.15 14.19
C GLN A 771 11.14 -15.67 14.50
N ARG A 772 10.61 -16.50 13.61
CA ARG A 772 9.29 -17.15 13.74
C ARG A 772 9.39 -18.52 14.42
N PRO A 773 8.33 -19.03 15.09
CA PRO A 773 6.98 -18.48 15.19
C PRO A 773 6.84 -17.34 16.21
N TYR A 774 6.04 -16.32 15.86
CA TYR A 774 5.49 -15.35 16.79
C TYR A 774 4.37 -15.96 17.62
N GLY A 775 4.38 -15.78 18.92
CA GLY A 775 3.29 -16.21 19.78
C GLY A 775 3.69 -16.18 21.24
N SER A 776 2.71 -16.04 22.13
CA SER A 776 2.94 -16.10 23.57
C SER A 776 3.49 -17.48 24.00
N VAL A 777 4.51 -17.48 24.86
CA VAL A 777 5.26 -18.66 25.30
C VAL A 777 5.17 -18.78 26.82
N GLU A 778 4.66 -19.91 27.32
CA GLU A 778 4.59 -20.22 28.77
C GLU A 778 5.98 -20.13 29.42
N ASN A 779 6.14 -19.21 30.37
CA ASN A 779 7.35 -19.08 31.16
C ASN A 779 7.07 -18.50 32.57
N SER A 780 8.10 -18.22 33.36
CA SER A 780 7.99 -17.70 34.74
C SER A 780 9.24 -16.94 35.20
N ASP A 781 10.05 -16.42 34.26
CA ASP A 781 11.41 -15.96 34.57
C ASP A 781 11.49 -14.48 34.97
N GLY A 782 10.45 -13.69 34.71
CA GLY A 782 10.30 -12.28 35.04
C GLY A 782 10.92 -11.32 34.00
N ARG A 783 11.26 -11.79 32.79
CA ARG A 783 12.04 -11.03 31.80
C ARG A 783 11.19 -10.25 30.80
N PHE A 784 10.67 -9.14 31.28
CA PHE A 784 10.06 -8.12 30.43
C PHE A 784 11.11 -7.12 29.92
N MET A 785 10.97 -6.72 28.65
CA MET A 785 11.88 -5.81 27.97
C MET A 785 11.16 -4.62 27.31
N GLU A 786 11.94 -3.61 26.92
CA GLU A 786 11.44 -2.46 26.17
C GLU A 786 11.18 -2.82 24.70
N ILE A 787 10.05 -2.38 24.17
CA ILE A 787 9.61 -2.57 22.79
C ILE A 787 10.42 -1.63 21.90
N LYS A 788 11.34 -2.18 21.10
CA LYS A 788 12.22 -1.40 20.20
C LYS A 788 12.03 -1.83 18.76
N VAL A 789 11.95 -0.86 17.85
CA VAL A 789 11.87 -1.11 16.40
C VAL A 789 13.04 -0.44 15.69
N GLU A 790 13.57 -1.07 14.64
CA GLU A 790 14.42 -0.38 13.68
C GLU A 790 13.55 0.61 12.89
N THR A 791 13.99 1.86 12.70
CA THR A 791 13.27 2.89 11.92
C THR A 791 14.06 3.37 10.71
N ASN A 792 15.38 3.25 10.74
CA ASN A 792 16.24 3.51 9.59
C ASN A 792 17.11 2.28 9.45
N ARG A 793 17.16 1.70 8.25
CA ARG A 793 17.99 0.54 7.99
C ARG A 793 19.46 0.93 7.95
N ARG A 794 20.34 -0.07 8.04
CA ARG A 794 21.77 0.13 7.80
C ARG A 794 22.00 0.57 6.35
N ARG A 795 22.65 1.72 6.15
CA ARG A 795 23.00 2.26 4.82
C ARG A 795 24.52 2.19 4.56
N PHE A 796 24.90 2.27 3.29
CA PHE A 796 26.29 2.23 2.85
C PHE A 796 26.59 3.38 1.89
N GLY A 797 27.66 4.12 2.15
CA GLY A 797 28.17 5.14 1.23
C GLY A 797 29.03 4.54 0.11
N ARG A 798 29.10 5.24 -1.02
CA ARG A 798 29.90 4.80 -2.19
C ARG A 798 31.41 4.80 -1.93
N ASP A 799 31.85 5.53 -0.91
CA ASP A 799 33.22 5.53 -0.38
C ASP A 799 33.53 4.33 0.54
N GLY A 800 32.51 3.54 0.89
CA GLY A 800 32.60 2.41 1.82
C GLY A 800 32.22 2.75 3.27
N THR A 801 31.79 3.98 3.56
CA THR A 801 31.24 4.37 4.87
C THR A 801 30.02 3.51 5.22
N VAL A 802 29.92 3.08 6.48
CA VAL A 802 28.79 2.29 6.98
C VAL A 802 27.98 3.13 7.96
N PHE A 803 26.71 3.36 7.65
CA PHE A 803 25.78 4.07 8.52
C PHE A 803 24.97 3.04 9.30
N ALA A 804 25.07 3.07 10.62
CA ALA A 804 24.39 2.13 11.50
C ALA A 804 22.86 2.31 11.45
N PRO A 805 22.08 1.23 11.60
CA PRO A 805 20.62 1.34 11.71
C PRO A 805 20.23 2.13 12.96
N LEU A 806 19.10 2.83 12.89
CA LEU A 806 18.54 3.58 14.01
C LEU A 806 17.38 2.81 14.64
N LEU A 807 17.41 2.67 15.96
CA LEU A 807 16.32 2.06 16.74
C LEU A 807 15.47 3.14 17.42
N TRP A 808 14.16 2.89 17.56
CA TRP A 808 13.23 3.71 18.30
C TRP A 808 12.56 2.92 19.43
N ASN A 809 12.53 3.49 20.63
CA ASN A 809 11.88 2.90 21.80
C ASN A 809 10.40 3.29 21.85
N ARG A 810 9.50 2.31 21.75
CA ARG A 810 8.04 2.51 21.78
C ARG A 810 7.44 2.42 23.19
N SER A 811 8.20 1.89 24.15
CA SER A 811 7.77 1.63 25.53
C SER A 811 7.38 2.85 26.37
N PRO A 812 8.04 4.02 26.29
CA PRO A 812 7.69 5.16 27.15
C PRO A 812 6.22 5.55 26.99
N LEU A 813 5.51 5.72 28.10
CA LEU A 813 4.12 6.17 28.17
C LEU A 813 4.11 7.65 28.54
N ARG A 814 3.67 8.49 27.61
CA ARG A 814 3.75 9.96 27.72
C ARG A 814 2.71 10.47 28.72
N HIS A 815 3.16 11.04 29.84
CA HIS A 815 2.28 11.83 30.69
C HIS A 815 1.87 13.13 29.99
N GLY A 816 0.61 13.55 30.14
CA GLY A 816 0.14 14.84 29.61
C GLY A 816 -1.38 14.95 29.65
N SER A 817 -1.93 16.02 29.08
CA SER A 817 -3.38 16.22 28.93
C SER A 817 -3.78 16.21 27.46
N MET A 818 -4.97 15.75 27.12
CA MET A 818 -5.61 16.00 25.83
C MET A 818 -6.54 17.23 25.83
N ASP A 819 -6.72 17.90 26.98
CA ASP A 819 -7.48 19.15 27.06
C ASP A 819 -6.62 20.32 26.53
N PRO A 820 -7.01 20.99 25.43
CA PRO A 820 -6.24 22.11 24.86
C PRO A 820 -6.11 23.35 25.77
N ARG A 821 -6.79 23.36 26.92
CA ARG A 821 -6.69 24.42 27.95
C ARG A 821 -5.65 24.11 29.02
N ASP A 822 -5.10 22.90 29.03
CA ASP A 822 -4.15 22.43 30.04
C ASP A 822 -2.71 22.88 29.70
N PRO A 823 -1.88 23.26 30.69
CA PRO A 823 -0.47 23.56 30.45
C PRO A 823 0.31 22.37 29.85
N ASP A 824 -0.07 21.14 30.20
CA ASP A 824 0.57 19.90 29.73
C ASP A 824 -0.13 19.33 28.49
N HIS A 825 -0.83 20.16 27.70
CA HIS A 825 -1.55 19.70 26.52
C HIS A 825 -0.63 19.04 25.48
N SER A 826 -0.96 17.81 25.13
CA SER A 826 -0.31 16.99 24.13
C SER A 826 -1.30 15.97 23.55
N THR A 827 -1.52 16.02 22.24
CA THR A 827 -2.33 15.02 21.54
C THR A 827 -1.74 13.59 21.63
N LEU A 828 -0.49 13.46 22.08
CA LEU A 828 0.24 12.22 22.29
C LEU A 828 0.23 11.73 23.75
N ALA A 829 -0.50 12.37 24.66
CA ALA A 829 -0.61 11.92 26.06
C ALA A 829 -1.21 10.50 26.13
N ASP A 830 -0.49 9.56 26.72
CA ASP A 830 -0.95 8.19 26.96
C ASP A 830 -1.67 8.06 28.31
N TRP A 831 -1.30 8.86 29.32
CA TRP A 831 -1.87 8.76 30.67
C TRP A 831 -1.83 10.08 31.45
N ARG A 832 -2.69 10.20 32.47
CA ARG A 832 -2.77 11.34 33.38
C ARG A 832 -3.29 10.91 34.75
N VAL A 833 -2.98 11.71 35.76
CA VAL A 833 -3.51 11.54 37.12
C VAL A 833 -4.63 12.53 37.44
N GLY A 834 -5.75 12.02 37.93
CA GLY A 834 -6.78 12.80 38.61
C GLY A 834 -6.60 12.75 40.12
N VAL A 835 -5.76 13.62 40.69
CA VAL A 835 -5.42 13.60 42.14
C VAL A 835 -6.65 13.76 43.02
N ALA A 836 -7.55 14.69 42.67
CA ALA A 836 -8.82 14.88 43.40
C ALA A 836 -9.75 13.66 43.37
N ALA A 837 -9.61 12.79 42.37
CA ALA A 837 -10.37 11.54 42.25
C ALA A 837 -9.62 10.32 42.84
N ASN A 838 -8.34 10.47 43.23
CA ASN A 838 -7.40 9.38 43.49
C ASN A 838 -7.40 8.30 42.39
N ALA A 839 -7.44 8.73 41.14
CA ALA A 839 -7.50 7.86 39.98
C ALA A 839 -6.38 8.17 38.98
N ILE A 840 -5.85 7.12 38.35
CA ILE A 840 -4.97 7.22 37.19
C ILE A 840 -5.76 6.73 35.99
N GLU A 841 -5.76 7.48 34.89
CA GLU A 841 -6.33 7.03 33.61
C GLU A 841 -5.25 6.92 32.54
N LEU A 842 -5.39 5.93 31.67
CA LEU A 842 -4.44 5.65 30.61
C LEU A 842 -5.12 5.04 29.38
N ARG A 843 -4.50 5.27 28.22
CA ARG A 843 -4.86 4.68 26.92
C ARG A 843 -3.63 4.00 26.32
N ILE A 844 -3.82 2.82 25.74
CA ILE A 844 -2.78 2.03 25.08
C ILE A 844 -3.26 1.75 23.66
N GLY A 845 -2.51 2.23 22.66
CA GLY A 845 -2.85 1.97 21.26
C GLY A 845 -2.77 0.48 20.96
N TRP A 846 -3.76 -0.09 20.27
CA TRP A 846 -3.88 -1.55 20.09
C TRP A 846 -2.62 -2.22 19.53
N GLY A 847 -1.94 -1.57 18.57
CA GLY A 847 -0.69 -2.06 17.99
C GLY A 847 0.50 -2.14 18.96
N LEU A 848 0.44 -1.55 20.16
CA LEU A 848 1.45 -1.75 21.20
C LEU A 848 1.30 -3.11 21.92
N LEU A 849 0.11 -3.71 21.86
CA LEU A 849 -0.23 -4.97 22.54
C LEU A 849 -0.26 -6.16 21.56
N ASN A 850 0.45 -6.05 20.43
CA ASN A 850 0.44 -7.02 19.33
C ASN A 850 -0.98 -7.41 18.84
N VAL A 851 -1.97 -6.53 19.00
CA VAL A 851 -3.31 -6.70 18.43
C VAL A 851 -3.23 -6.41 16.93
N THR A 852 -3.60 -7.41 16.12
CA THR A 852 -3.47 -7.38 14.66
C THR A 852 -4.75 -6.86 13.99
N ASP A 853 -5.91 -7.07 14.64
CA ASP A 853 -7.18 -6.45 14.29
C ASP A 853 -8.12 -6.41 15.53
N PRO A 854 -8.31 -5.25 16.18
CA PRO A 854 -9.22 -5.13 17.31
C PRO A 854 -10.69 -5.32 16.88
N SER A 855 -11.03 -5.06 15.61
CA SER A 855 -12.42 -5.12 15.12
C SER A 855 -12.97 -6.55 15.05
N SER A 856 -12.09 -7.55 14.90
CA SER A 856 -12.43 -8.98 15.01
C SER A 856 -11.81 -9.69 16.22
N ARG A 857 -11.24 -8.93 17.17
CA ARG A 857 -10.54 -9.40 18.39
C ARG A 857 -9.36 -10.32 18.09
N ARG A 858 -8.42 -9.91 17.23
CA ARG A 858 -7.26 -10.72 16.85
C ARG A 858 -5.95 -10.20 17.41
N VAL A 859 -5.15 -11.15 17.92
CA VAL A 859 -3.81 -10.95 18.45
C VAL A 859 -2.80 -11.76 17.64
N LEU A 860 -1.54 -11.34 17.67
CA LEU A 860 -0.46 -11.98 16.93
C LEU A 860 -0.21 -13.39 17.48
N HIS A 861 -0.39 -14.40 16.63
CA HIS A 861 -0.11 -15.78 16.94
C HIS A 861 0.04 -16.57 15.64
N ASP A 862 1.24 -17.05 15.38
CA ASP A 862 1.54 -17.86 14.21
C ASP A 862 0.91 -19.25 14.30
N ASP A 863 0.45 -19.75 13.15
CA ASP A 863 0.17 -21.17 12.98
C ASP A 863 1.51 -21.90 12.73
N PRO A 864 1.97 -22.81 13.61
CA PRO A 864 3.18 -23.59 13.37
C PRO A 864 3.12 -24.46 12.10
N GLY A 865 1.92 -24.69 11.56
CA GLY A 865 1.69 -25.38 10.29
C GLY A 865 1.88 -24.51 9.03
N ASP A 866 1.81 -23.17 9.13
CA ASP A 866 2.03 -22.26 8.00
C ASP A 866 2.88 -21.03 8.36
N LEU A 867 4.19 -21.25 8.46
CA LEU A 867 5.19 -20.19 8.65
C LEU A 867 5.52 -19.42 7.36
N LYS A 868 4.64 -19.38 6.35
CA LYS A 868 4.82 -18.53 5.15
C LYS A 868 4.23 -17.13 5.28
N LYS A 869 3.25 -16.94 6.17
CA LYS A 869 2.60 -15.64 6.44
C LYS A 869 2.45 -15.43 7.94
N VAL A 870 2.54 -14.19 8.41
CA VAL A 870 2.27 -13.86 9.83
C VAL A 870 0.85 -14.29 10.18
N GLY A 871 0.71 -15.04 11.27
CA GLY A 871 -0.58 -15.53 11.75
C GLY A 871 -1.22 -14.61 12.79
N SER A 872 -2.53 -14.72 12.92
CA SER A 872 -3.26 -14.16 14.05
C SER A 872 -4.38 -15.09 14.49
N VAL A 873 -4.73 -15.01 15.77
CA VAL A 873 -5.77 -15.82 16.41
C VAL A 873 -6.80 -14.91 17.08
N GLU A 874 -8.04 -15.38 17.18
CA GLU A 874 -9.05 -14.67 17.98
C GLU A 874 -8.75 -14.85 19.47
N THR A 875 -8.74 -13.75 20.22
CA THR A 875 -8.72 -13.77 21.69
C THR A 875 -10.16 -13.73 22.25
N GLU A 876 -10.37 -14.40 23.38
CA GLU A 876 -11.64 -14.29 24.13
C GLU A 876 -11.79 -12.92 24.80
N GLY A 877 -10.65 -12.28 25.12
CA GLY A 877 -10.57 -11.07 25.91
C GLY A 877 -9.22 -10.97 26.64
N PHE A 878 -9.02 -9.87 27.37
CA PHE A 878 -7.79 -9.63 28.14
C PHE A 878 -8.04 -9.82 29.64
N ARG A 879 -7.03 -10.26 30.39
CA ARG A 879 -7.06 -10.29 31.87
C ARG A 879 -5.99 -9.36 32.42
N PHE A 880 -6.25 -8.78 33.60
CA PHE A 880 -5.36 -7.81 34.23
C PHE A 880 -5.00 -8.25 35.64
N TYR A 881 -3.73 -8.11 35.99
CA TYR A 881 -3.22 -8.34 37.34
C TYR A 881 -2.47 -7.09 37.81
N VAL A 882 -3.01 -6.39 38.81
CA VAL A 882 -2.44 -5.11 39.28
C VAL A 882 -1.74 -5.32 40.61
N ALA A 883 -0.51 -4.82 40.71
CA ALA A 883 0.27 -4.77 41.93
C ALA A 883 0.61 -3.31 42.29
N ALA A 884 0.31 -2.92 43.53
CA ALA A 884 0.90 -1.73 44.13
C ALA A 884 2.20 -2.16 44.81
N VAL A 885 3.31 -1.48 44.50
CA VAL A 885 4.64 -1.84 44.96
C VAL A 885 5.33 -0.66 45.65
N LYS A 886 6.17 -0.94 46.64
CA LYS A 886 7.01 0.04 47.32
C LYS A 886 8.38 0.09 46.63
N PRO A 887 8.80 1.24 46.08
CA PRO A 887 10.12 1.41 45.50
C PRO A 887 11.25 1.10 46.50
N ALA A 888 12.28 0.41 46.02
CA ALA A 888 13.55 0.21 46.72
C ALA A 888 14.76 0.68 45.89
N GLY A 889 14.60 0.77 44.56
CA GLY A 889 15.51 1.46 43.63
C GLY A 889 14.90 2.75 43.04
N PRO A 890 15.61 3.43 42.13
CA PRO A 890 15.11 4.62 41.44
C PRO A 890 14.00 4.28 40.44
N ALA A 891 13.10 5.25 40.22
CA ALA A 891 12.14 5.23 39.12
C ALA A 891 12.84 5.08 37.76
N GLY A 892 12.19 4.39 36.80
CA GLY A 892 12.79 4.11 35.50
C GLY A 892 13.91 3.07 35.53
N GLY A 893 14.08 2.36 36.64
CA GLY A 893 15.07 1.28 36.78
C GLY A 893 14.90 0.16 35.75
N ALA A 894 16.01 -0.55 35.50
CA ALA A 894 16.03 -1.76 34.68
C ALA A 894 15.12 -2.85 35.26
N THR A 895 14.67 -3.77 34.41
CA THR A 895 13.80 -4.89 34.78
C THR A 895 14.62 -6.13 35.16
N PRO A 896 14.21 -6.91 36.19
CA PRO A 896 13.09 -6.66 37.11
C PRO A 896 13.31 -5.43 38.00
N ILE A 897 12.29 -4.59 38.18
CA ILE A 897 12.43 -3.36 38.98
C ILE A 897 12.60 -3.67 40.47
N GLU A 898 13.44 -2.89 41.14
CA GLU A 898 13.78 -3.08 42.55
C GLU A 898 12.69 -2.50 43.46
N VAL A 899 11.75 -3.36 43.86
CA VAL A 899 10.54 -3.01 44.61
C VAL A 899 10.09 -4.17 45.50
N ARG A 900 9.27 -3.89 46.51
CA ARG A 900 8.53 -4.92 47.28
C ARG A 900 7.03 -4.83 46.99
N LEU A 901 6.34 -5.96 46.86
CA LEU A 901 4.89 -5.99 46.79
C LEU A 901 4.27 -5.38 48.06
N ALA A 902 3.33 -4.46 47.88
CA ALA A 902 2.62 -3.80 48.97
C ALA A 902 1.13 -4.17 49.01
N ASP A 903 0.49 -4.25 47.84
CA ASP A 903 -0.90 -4.69 47.68
C ASP A 903 -1.13 -5.27 46.28
N ARG A 904 -2.24 -5.99 46.08
CA ARG A 904 -2.62 -6.53 44.76
C ARG A 904 -4.13 -6.53 44.53
N LEU A 905 -4.51 -6.47 43.25
CA LEU A 905 -5.88 -6.54 42.78
C LEU A 905 -5.98 -7.59 41.64
N PRO A 906 -6.83 -8.63 41.80
CA PRO A 906 -7.67 -8.94 42.96
C PRO A 906 -6.91 -9.25 44.26
N PRO A 907 -7.51 -9.02 45.44
CA PRO A 907 -6.94 -9.40 46.73
C PRO A 907 -7.13 -10.90 47.00
N GLY A 908 -6.45 -11.42 48.03
CA GLY A 908 -6.54 -12.83 48.43
C GLY A 908 -5.43 -13.70 47.82
N ASP A 909 -5.58 -15.02 47.90
CA ASP A 909 -4.63 -16.00 47.35
C ASP A 909 -5.09 -16.45 45.95
N LEU A 910 -4.46 -15.87 44.92
CA LEU A 910 -4.81 -16.12 43.52
C LEU A 910 -3.98 -17.30 43.01
N SER A 911 -4.65 -18.34 42.52
CA SER A 911 -4.01 -19.61 42.10
C SER A 911 -4.47 -20.10 40.73
N ARG A 912 -5.46 -19.44 40.11
CA ARG A 912 -6.07 -19.87 38.84
C ARG A 912 -6.35 -18.66 37.93
N PRO A 913 -6.26 -18.81 36.60
CA PRO A 913 -6.70 -17.79 35.65
C PRO A 913 -8.14 -17.29 35.87
N SER A 914 -9.03 -18.15 36.37
CA SER A 914 -10.42 -17.81 36.70
C SER A 914 -10.56 -16.77 37.80
N ASP A 915 -9.49 -16.55 38.59
CA ASP A 915 -9.48 -15.58 39.68
C ASP A 915 -9.28 -14.15 39.13
N LEU A 916 -8.93 -14.00 37.84
CA LEU A 916 -8.87 -12.73 37.12
C LEU A 916 -10.08 -12.58 36.15
N PRO A 917 -11.01 -11.65 36.42
CA PRO A 917 -12.05 -11.25 35.46
C PRO A 917 -11.49 -10.87 34.09
N MET A 918 -12.17 -11.32 33.04
CA MET A 918 -11.80 -11.07 31.65
C MET A 918 -12.55 -9.88 31.06
N TYR A 919 -11.81 -8.91 30.58
CA TYR A 919 -12.31 -7.83 29.73
C TYR A 919 -12.54 -8.34 28.31
N THR A 920 -13.71 -8.11 27.74
CA THR A 920 -14.00 -8.41 26.34
C THR A 920 -14.84 -7.29 25.73
N TRP A 921 -14.76 -7.09 24.42
CA TRP A 921 -15.45 -6.00 23.71
C TRP A 921 -16.24 -6.54 22.50
N SER A 922 -17.23 -5.78 22.01
CA SER A 922 -17.97 -6.13 20.79
C SER A 922 -17.07 -6.05 19.55
N LYS A 923 -17.22 -7.00 18.62
CA LYS A 923 -16.68 -6.89 17.26
C LYS A 923 -17.47 -5.87 16.45
N TRP A 924 -16.87 -5.30 15.41
CA TRP A 924 -17.54 -4.38 14.48
C TRP A 924 -17.11 -4.60 13.02
N ASP A 925 -18.04 -4.43 12.08
CA ASP A 925 -17.76 -4.47 10.63
C ASP A 925 -17.88 -3.09 9.97
N ARG A 926 -18.09 -2.04 10.77
CA ARG A 926 -18.08 -0.62 10.39
C ARG A 926 -17.58 0.20 11.59
N PRO A 927 -16.52 1.03 11.45
CA PRO A 927 -16.10 1.93 12.51
C PRO A 927 -17.06 3.11 12.66
N SER A 928 -17.11 3.67 13.86
CA SER A 928 -17.66 5.02 14.09
C SER A 928 -16.54 6.05 13.99
N TYR A 929 -16.80 7.16 13.29
CA TYR A 929 -15.84 8.25 13.19
C TYR A 929 -16.49 9.62 12.94
N HIS A 930 -15.74 10.67 13.21
CA HIS A 930 -16.04 12.05 12.81
C HIS A 930 -14.77 12.72 12.24
N LEU A 931 -14.97 13.78 11.45
CA LEU A 931 -13.88 14.61 10.94
C LEU A 931 -13.76 15.89 11.78
N GLU A 932 -12.56 16.19 12.27
CA GLU A 932 -12.24 17.45 12.95
C GLU A 932 -10.98 18.11 12.38
N LYS A 933 -10.77 19.39 12.69
CA LYS A 933 -9.54 20.10 12.30
C LYS A 933 -8.46 19.88 13.35
N LYS A 934 -7.32 19.36 12.92
CA LYS A 934 -6.12 19.30 13.76
C LYS A 934 -5.62 20.71 14.10
N GLU A 935 -4.82 20.82 15.16
CA GLU A 935 -4.12 22.08 15.46
C GLU A 935 -3.28 22.56 14.27
N SER A 936 -2.70 21.62 13.49
CA SER A 936 -1.92 21.88 12.28
C SER A 936 -2.67 22.74 11.26
N TRP A 937 -3.98 22.52 11.06
CA TRP A 937 -4.80 23.31 10.14
C TRP A 937 -4.77 24.81 10.44
N SER A 938 -4.78 25.20 11.72
CA SER A 938 -4.77 26.60 12.14
C SER A 938 -3.39 27.25 12.09
N ILE A 939 -2.32 26.45 12.16
CA ILE A 939 -0.92 26.89 12.00
C ILE A 939 -0.65 27.10 10.51
N LEU A 940 -0.95 26.07 9.69
CA LEU A 940 -0.83 26.11 8.24
C LEU A 940 -1.64 27.24 7.62
N LYS A 941 -2.84 27.54 8.16
CA LYS A 941 -3.63 28.69 7.72
C LYS A 941 -2.90 30.03 7.81
N LYS A 942 -2.02 30.21 8.80
CA LYS A 942 -1.20 31.42 8.94
C LYS A 942 -0.02 31.37 7.96
N ALA A 943 0.75 30.27 7.98
CA ALA A 943 1.92 30.10 7.12
C ALA A 943 1.58 30.19 5.61
N LEU A 944 0.53 29.50 5.16
CA LEU A 944 0.08 29.55 3.76
C LEU A 944 -0.47 30.92 3.36
N ALA A 945 -0.85 31.79 4.29
CA ALA A 945 -1.23 33.17 3.97
C ALA A 945 -0.02 34.09 3.72
N GLU A 946 1.16 33.72 4.24
CA GLU A 946 2.41 34.47 4.12
C GLU A 946 3.26 34.03 2.90
N LEU A 947 2.93 32.89 2.27
CA LEU A 947 3.64 32.36 1.10
C LEU A 947 3.03 32.81 -0.25
N PRO A 948 3.85 33.18 -1.26
CA PRO A 948 5.31 33.23 -1.23
C PRO A 948 5.83 34.47 -0.47
N ALA A 949 6.85 34.29 0.37
CA ALA A 949 7.42 35.34 1.20
C ALA A 949 8.21 36.36 0.35
N ARG A 950 8.79 35.89 -0.76
CA ARG A 950 9.28 36.75 -1.84
C ARG A 950 8.10 37.07 -2.76
N GLY A 951 7.41 38.17 -2.48
CA GLY A 951 6.17 38.55 -3.17
C GLY A 951 6.26 38.51 -4.71
N GLU A 952 5.11 38.30 -5.36
CA GLU A 952 4.91 37.90 -6.78
C GLU A 952 5.54 38.78 -7.89
N ALA A 953 6.36 39.78 -7.55
CA ALA A 953 6.96 40.74 -8.47
C ALA A 953 8.50 40.65 -8.50
N ARG A 954 9.01 39.80 -9.38
CA ARG A 954 10.22 39.99 -10.22
C ARG A 954 10.10 39.10 -11.45
#